data_AF-A0A661TAW7-F1
#
_entry.id   AF-A0A661TAW7-F1
#
_cell.length_a   1.000
_cell.length_b   1.000
_cell.length_c   1.000
_cell.angle_alpha   90.00
_cell.angle_beta   90.00
_cell.angle_gamma   90.00
#
_symmetry.space_group_name_H-M   'P 1'
#
loop_
_entity.id
_entity.type
_entity.pdbx_description
1 polymer ?
#
loop_
_entity_poly.entity_id
_entity_poly.type
_entity_poly.pdbx_seq_one_letter_code
_entity_poly.pdbx_strand_id
1 'polypeptide(L)'
;MAVIIMPSTTPIKELSGAFYGLSGYGVFANGDGSPIITLSPTDKVVVTEGDPVLLRSDGIDYDTILWTYFDGADWVDIGGTNGFKDYQLPVTTGLMGIQMRAEYTNAVGTTVSGVAEITAQVEPREYYNLGGNTDLGRIDIPNLPFSTGDKITFKFLAKTVVTTEVTRLLGSSSGSSQLHHTDIYTVTRGTMKLDGVDVPTGTTVPIDGLEHTIEFTSSVDGDSIRYIGGNPTHGGSADYPIYDILAETANDWRYYPIADGWDNNPTLVETLIGANATLVNGLESNWNNPVECDDGYVVNGCFDTDPELDWDLPDGATWENGRVHFSGDGYISVDQFINGIAGKDVVFTVDVEMVSGELRIYYDGSQIGGTTITETVTIEFTPAIDAEIGFEVSSAGGEYYIDNVSIKEVATDNYEDDYTITGVTYYADPTATGAGDGLTPENAFATLSAIGSQPYLAGDALLIKAGEVWDDTLDANMVGADGNHCLIGAYGVKTLAMPLISNPIVHSGMVWTDRSSDLGANTWSTSTDHKVSRLWENDVELSRAYDEDYTQDFGTTYRFHTNLDTDELYLYSTTDPTPNAYFEDADYYAFELGNHSYVDVHDIETRYGETRMKDTHHINVYNCILGRKSAQGLIIEGDSEAENTSNIYFNNTVVEALWEGGDLSMAYQGHESDTRGCEDGLHMSGFASDIEFDRCTLSGWGHSIINMLCEAPDLMENIYIHHCTINGVANVSYGKGIDIIGQTNNIRIHYNHILNVPVQNQYGCQNVDFQFNIVENQRSCSVRASDNANNGHGLHLSAKDVPYEVRDFVIGNNIFINCEGSAVSMYAQSGNAGDDIRNIVVKNNIMTGCGTAPDWNGAPVETVPTVYQETAEGSSIIENIQYRNNLVGVGGDGASIIYHNVVYSDMAAFEAAVLADGVDTAINNVDGDPTFISDFILDLASAGVGIAEIPDLVEDYAGELIAQGVVGSGYDVGIYNQGTTI
;
A
#
# COMPACT_ATOMS: atom_id res chain seq x y z
N MET A 1 42.98 -29.37 13.01
CA MET A 1 44.14 -30.25 12.67
C MET A 1 45.03 -29.50 11.68
N ALA A 2 46.35 -29.63 11.82
CA ALA A 2 47.35 -28.78 11.17
C ALA A 2 47.40 -28.92 9.63
N VAL A 3 47.45 -27.78 8.94
CA VAL A 3 47.67 -27.64 7.50
C VAL A 3 49.18 -27.62 7.24
N ILE A 4 49.65 -28.53 6.38
CA ILE A 4 51.03 -28.58 5.88
C ILE A 4 51.02 -28.16 4.42
N ILE A 5 51.67 -27.04 4.13
CA ILE A 5 51.88 -26.46 2.81
C ILE A 5 53.12 -27.13 2.18
N MET A 6 53.02 -27.59 0.92
CA MET A 6 54.19 -27.98 0.11
C MET A 6 54.24 -27.20 -1.21
N PRO A 7 55.43 -26.70 -1.62
CA PRO A 7 55.58 -25.91 -2.84
C PRO A 7 55.72 -26.77 -4.09
N SER A 8 55.19 -26.25 -5.20
CA SER A 8 55.28 -26.83 -6.54
C SER A 8 56.69 -26.67 -7.12
N THR A 9 57.35 -27.77 -7.49
CA THR A 9 58.11 -27.91 -8.75
C THR A 9 58.82 -29.27 -8.82
N THR A 10 58.62 -29.96 -9.97
CA THR A 10 59.47 -30.96 -10.65
C THR A 10 58.73 -32.28 -10.96
N PRO A 11 58.71 -32.74 -12.24
CA PRO A 11 57.81 -33.79 -12.73
C PRO A 11 58.39 -35.20 -12.55
N ILE A 12 57.53 -36.18 -12.26
CA ILE A 12 57.94 -37.59 -12.21
C ILE A 12 57.20 -38.39 -13.29
N LYS A 13 58.02 -38.88 -14.22
CA LYS A 13 57.76 -39.97 -15.16
C LYS A 13 57.58 -41.31 -14.44
N GLU A 14 56.67 -42.11 -14.98
CA GLU A 14 56.64 -43.58 -15.03
C GLU A 14 57.12 -44.37 -13.79
N LEU A 15 56.17 -45.03 -13.13
CA LEU A 15 56.40 -46.36 -12.55
C LEU A 15 55.16 -47.24 -12.74
N SER A 16 55.29 -48.18 -13.67
CA SER A 16 54.44 -49.35 -13.90
C SER A 16 54.64 -50.39 -12.80
N GLY A 17 53.56 -50.95 -12.26
CA GLY A 17 53.63 -52.11 -11.36
C GLY A 17 52.27 -52.52 -10.81
N ALA A 18 51.59 -53.41 -11.53
CA ALA A 18 50.23 -53.89 -11.31
C ALA A 18 49.96 -54.52 -9.93
N PHE A 19 48.76 -54.32 -9.38
CA PHE A 19 47.94 -55.41 -8.83
C PHE A 19 46.43 -55.09 -8.90
N TYR A 20 45.74 -55.93 -9.67
CA TYR A 20 44.33 -56.25 -9.80
C TYR A 20 43.31 -55.71 -8.77
N GLY A 21 42.18 -55.21 -9.30
CA GLY A 21 40.88 -55.46 -8.69
C GLY A 21 39.79 -54.40 -8.87
N LEU A 22 39.30 -54.17 -10.11
CA LEU A 22 37.88 -53.97 -10.50
C LEU A 22 37.80 -53.17 -11.80
N SER A 23 37.45 -53.88 -12.85
CA SER A 23 37.10 -53.37 -14.17
C SER A 23 35.71 -52.73 -14.13
N GLY A 24 35.61 -51.48 -14.56
CA GLY A 24 34.34 -50.79 -14.79
C GLY A 24 34.46 -49.31 -15.09
N TYR A 25 35.52 -48.87 -15.79
CA TYR A 25 35.53 -47.54 -16.40
C TYR A 25 34.58 -47.54 -17.59
N GLY A 26 33.37 -47.03 -17.37
CA GLY A 26 32.61 -46.33 -18.40
C GLY A 26 33.12 -44.91 -18.45
N VAL A 27 33.77 -44.55 -19.56
CA VAL A 27 33.94 -43.17 -20.00
C VAL A 27 32.52 -42.63 -20.20
N PHE A 28 32.06 -41.75 -19.33
CA PHE A 28 30.97 -40.84 -19.68
C PHE A 28 31.61 -39.50 -20.03
N ALA A 29 31.58 -39.20 -21.32
CA ALA A 29 31.54 -37.83 -21.75
C ALA A 29 30.35 -37.18 -20.99
N ASN A 30 30.61 -36.17 -20.17
CA ASN A 30 29.56 -35.30 -19.68
C ASN A 30 29.11 -34.46 -20.87
N GLY A 31 28.18 -35.02 -21.61
CA GLY A 31 27.53 -34.45 -22.77
C GLY A 31 26.30 -35.30 -22.99
N ASP A 32 25.34 -35.15 -22.09
CA ASP A 32 23.94 -35.57 -22.20
C ASP A 32 23.21 -34.81 -21.07
N GLY A 33 22.91 -33.54 -21.31
CA GLY A 33 21.95 -32.83 -20.48
C GLY A 33 20.62 -33.54 -20.66
N SER A 34 20.11 -34.18 -19.60
CA SER A 34 18.70 -34.56 -19.57
C SER A 34 17.88 -33.31 -19.91
N PRO A 35 16.95 -33.35 -20.88
CA PRO A 35 16.14 -32.20 -21.23
C PRO A 35 15.41 -31.70 -19.98
N ILE A 36 15.60 -30.43 -19.65
CA ILE A 36 14.95 -29.75 -18.53
C ILE A 36 13.63 -29.22 -19.08
N ILE A 37 12.49 -29.74 -18.63
CA ILE A 37 11.23 -29.07 -18.93
C ILE A 37 11.23 -27.75 -18.16
N THR A 38 11.43 -26.63 -18.84
CA THR A 38 11.04 -25.31 -18.32
C THR A 38 9.54 -25.17 -18.48
N LEU A 39 8.77 -25.54 -17.45
CA LEU A 39 7.44 -24.99 -17.26
C LEU A 39 7.65 -23.59 -16.68
N SER A 40 7.05 -22.58 -17.29
CA SER A 40 7.01 -21.23 -16.71
C SER A 40 5.64 -21.10 -16.05
N PRO A 41 5.52 -21.15 -14.70
CA PRO A 41 6.54 -21.34 -13.65
C PRO A 41 6.81 -22.81 -13.24
N THR A 42 7.94 -23.06 -12.55
CA THR A 42 8.78 -24.27 -12.71
C THR A 42 8.50 -25.54 -11.90
N ASP A 43 7.56 -25.60 -10.95
CA ASP A 43 7.25 -26.88 -10.27
C ASP A 43 5.75 -27.09 -9.97
N LYS A 44 4.94 -26.04 -10.06
CA LYS A 44 3.47 -26.07 -9.90
C LYS A 44 2.83 -25.13 -10.91
N VAL A 45 1.83 -25.63 -11.64
CA VAL A 45 1.01 -24.81 -12.54
C VAL A 45 -0.34 -24.61 -11.88
N VAL A 46 -0.63 -23.36 -11.49
CA VAL A 46 -1.94 -22.95 -10.98
C VAL A 46 -2.80 -22.53 -12.17
N VAL A 47 -3.92 -23.22 -12.40
CA VAL A 47 -4.85 -22.91 -13.49
C VAL A 47 -6.29 -22.95 -13.02
N THR A 48 -7.10 -22.02 -13.54
CA THR A 48 -8.54 -21.95 -13.28
C THR A 48 -9.29 -23.02 -14.08
N GLU A 49 -10.31 -23.64 -13.49
CA GLU A 49 -11.11 -24.66 -14.17
C GLU A 49 -11.76 -24.07 -15.44
N GLY A 50 -11.41 -24.63 -16.60
CA GLY A 50 -11.86 -24.18 -17.92
C GLY A 50 -10.76 -23.64 -18.83
N ASP A 51 -9.62 -23.22 -18.29
CA ASP A 51 -8.51 -22.68 -19.08
C ASP A 51 -7.60 -23.80 -19.61
N PRO A 52 -7.11 -23.71 -20.87
CA PRO A 52 -6.19 -24.70 -21.42
C PRO A 52 -4.77 -24.51 -20.85
N VAL A 53 -4.14 -25.59 -20.38
CA VAL A 53 -2.71 -25.59 -19.99
C VAL A 53 -1.85 -25.83 -21.22
N LEU A 54 -0.91 -24.95 -21.52
CA LEU A 54 0.07 -25.14 -22.59
C LEU A 54 1.34 -25.80 -22.05
N LEU A 55 1.59 -27.05 -22.44
CA LEU A 55 2.82 -27.78 -22.13
C LEU A 55 3.84 -27.55 -23.25
N ARG A 56 5.03 -27.03 -22.92
CA ARG A 56 6.13 -26.83 -23.88
C ARG A 56 7.33 -27.69 -23.53
N SER A 57 8.00 -28.20 -24.57
CA SER A 57 9.31 -28.85 -24.46
C SER A 57 10.37 -28.06 -25.21
N ASP A 58 11.51 -27.85 -24.55
CA ASP A 58 12.72 -27.20 -25.08
C ASP A 58 13.63 -28.16 -25.87
N GLY A 59 13.31 -29.46 -25.93
CA GLY A 59 14.10 -30.47 -26.64
C GLY A 59 14.25 -30.15 -28.13
N ILE A 60 15.47 -29.84 -28.57
CA ILE A 60 15.75 -29.42 -29.95
C ILE A 60 16.05 -30.58 -30.93
N ASP A 61 16.24 -31.83 -30.47
CA ASP A 61 16.73 -32.95 -31.32
C ASP A 61 16.05 -34.33 -31.10
N TYR A 62 14.72 -34.39 -30.91
CA TYR A 62 14.00 -35.68 -30.74
C TYR A 62 13.00 -35.96 -31.86
N ASP A 63 12.89 -37.24 -32.27
CA ASP A 63 11.99 -37.69 -33.33
C ASP A 63 10.52 -37.72 -32.88
N THR A 64 10.27 -38.00 -31.59
CA THR A 64 8.92 -37.99 -30.99
C THR A 64 8.93 -37.55 -29.53
N ILE A 65 7.92 -36.80 -29.12
CA ILE A 65 7.62 -36.42 -27.73
C ILE A 65 6.28 -37.07 -27.36
N LEU A 66 6.24 -37.79 -26.24
CA LEU A 66 5.03 -38.40 -25.68
C LEU A 66 4.73 -37.81 -24.30
N TRP A 67 3.58 -37.17 -24.14
CA TRP A 67 3.15 -36.64 -22.85
C TRP A 67 2.35 -37.70 -22.08
N THR A 68 2.74 -37.94 -20.83
CA THR A 68 2.10 -38.94 -19.96
C THR A 68 1.68 -38.32 -18.63
N TYR A 69 0.63 -38.87 -18.03
CA TYR A 69 0.16 -38.52 -16.69
C TYR A 69 0.14 -39.75 -15.79
N PHE A 70 0.29 -39.57 -14.47
CA PHE A 70 0.26 -40.66 -13.50
C PHE A 70 -1.16 -40.87 -13.00
N ASP A 71 -1.72 -42.06 -13.22
CA ASP A 71 -3.10 -42.40 -12.80
C ASP A 71 -3.19 -42.98 -11.38
N GLY A 72 -2.05 -42.99 -10.65
CA GLY A 72 -1.90 -43.59 -9.33
C GLY A 72 -1.24 -44.98 -9.35
N ALA A 73 -1.11 -45.61 -10.51
CA ALA A 73 -0.44 -46.91 -10.66
C ALA A 73 0.60 -46.89 -11.79
N ASP A 74 0.24 -46.34 -12.95
CA ASP A 74 1.06 -46.34 -14.16
C ASP A 74 1.09 -44.94 -14.82
N TRP A 75 2.07 -44.72 -15.69
CA TRP A 75 2.13 -43.54 -16.56
C TRP A 75 1.31 -43.81 -17.83
N VAL A 76 0.26 -43.04 -18.03
CA VAL A 76 -0.73 -43.21 -19.11
C VAL A 76 -0.53 -42.11 -20.17
N ASP A 77 -0.53 -42.50 -21.44
CA ASP A 77 -0.43 -41.59 -22.58
C ASP A 77 -1.68 -40.70 -22.70
N ILE A 78 -1.46 -39.39 -22.83
CA ILE A 78 -2.51 -38.37 -22.92
C ILE A 78 -3.07 -38.24 -24.34
N GLY A 79 -2.37 -38.83 -25.32
CA GLY A 79 -2.79 -38.85 -26.71
C GLY A 79 -2.48 -37.52 -27.42
N GLY A 80 -1.48 -37.55 -28.29
CA GLY A 80 -1.15 -36.48 -29.22
C GLY A 80 -0.39 -37.07 -30.39
N THR A 81 -0.62 -36.57 -31.61
CA THR A 81 0.20 -37.00 -32.76
C THR A 81 1.66 -36.63 -32.50
N ASN A 82 2.51 -37.65 -32.35
CA ASN A 82 3.96 -37.56 -32.27
C ASN A 82 4.52 -36.38 -33.11
N GLY A 83 5.08 -35.37 -32.46
CA GLY A 83 5.93 -34.37 -33.13
C GLY A 83 5.67 -32.89 -32.85
N PHE A 84 4.72 -32.52 -31.99
CA PHE A 84 4.54 -31.10 -31.62
C PHE A 84 5.25 -30.81 -30.28
N LYS A 85 6.07 -29.75 -30.27
CA LYS A 85 6.77 -29.26 -29.07
C LYS A 85 5.82 -28.67 -28.03
N ASP A 86 4.63 -28.29 -28.46
CA ASP A 86 3.59 -27.64 -27.67
C ASP A 86 2.33 -28.51 -27.67
N TYR A 87 1.77 -28.83 -26.49
CA TYR A 87 0.52 -29.56 -26.33
C TYR A 87 -0.43 -28.79 -25.41
N GLN A 88 -1.65 -28.52 -25.90
CA GLN A 88 -2.71 -27.90 -25.09
C GLN A 88 -3.55 -28.98 -24.42
N LEU A 89 -3.52 -29.01 -23.09
CA LEU A 89 -4.33 -29.91 -22.27
C LEU A 89 -5.63 -29.20 -21.87
N PRO A 90 -6.81 -29.68 -22.30
CA PRO A 90 -8.08 -29.16 -21.79
C PRO A 90 -8.26 -29.61 -20.34
N VAL A 91 -8.22 -28.66 -19.41
CA VAL A 91 -8.36 -28.94 -17.99
C VAL A 91 -9.83 -29.23 -17.69
N THR A 92 -10.14 -30.49 -17.42
CA THR A 92 -11.43 -30.90 -16.84
C THR A 92 -11.21 -31.25 -15.37
N THR A 93 -12.26 -31.18 -14.55
CA THR A 93 -12.26 -31.40 -13.10
C THR A 93 -11.55 -32.70 -12.65
N GLY A 94 -11.38 -33.67 -13.55
CA GLY A 94 -10.66 -34.92 -13.30
C GLY A 94 -9.14 -34.87 -13.40
N LEU A 95 -8.51 -33.73 -13.73
CA LEU A 95 -7.06 -33.61 -13.97
C LEU A 95 -6.28 -32.92 -12.83
N MET A 96 -6.94 -32.56 -11.73
CA MET A 96 -6.31 -31.86 -10.60
C MET A 96 -5.50 -32.80 -9.69
N GLY A 97 -4.30 -32.37 -9.28
CA GLY A 97 -3.37 -33.16 -8.46
C GLY A 97 -2.66 -34.28 -9.21
N ILE A 98 -2.73 -34.27 -10.55
CA ILE A 98 -2.12 -35.30 -11.39
C ILE A 98 -0.68 -34.91 -11.74
N GLN A 99 0.23 -35.86 -11.54
CA GLN A 99 1.63 -35.75 -11.94
C GLN A 99 1.79 -36.02 -13.45
N MET A 100 2.58 -35.20 -14.13
CA MET A 100 2.80 -35.25 -15.58
C MET A 100 4.28 -35.27 -15.93
N ARG A 101 4.64 -35.92 -17.05
CA ARG A 101 6.00 -35.95 -17.61
C ARG A 101 6.01 -36.16 -19.12
N ALA A 102 7.11 -35.79 -19.78
CA ALA A 102 7.37 -36.08 -21.20
C ALA A 102 8.38 -37.23 -21.37
N GLU A 103 8.12 -38.12 -22.32
CA GLU A 103 9.06 -39.11 -22.81
C GLU A 103 9.55 -38.73 -24.21
N TYR A 104 10.86 -38.59 -24.35
CA TYR A 104 11.55 -38.21 -25.57
C TYR A 104 12.16 -39.46 -26.20
N THR A 105 11.81 -39.76 -27.46
CA THR A 105 12.45 -40.87 -28.18
C THR A 105 13.18 -40.36 -29.41
N ASN A 106 14.42 -40.80 -29.59
CA ASN A 106 15.22 -40.59 -30.80
C ASN A 106 15.82 -41.93 -31.28
N ALA A 107 16.61 -41.89 -32.35
CA ALA A 107 17.29 -43.07 -32.89
C ALA A 107 18.25 -43.79 -31.92
N VAL A 108 18.63 -43.15 -30.80
CA VAL A 108 19.56 -43.68 -29.79
C VAL A 108 18.83 -44.34 -28.62
N GLY A 109 17.62 -43.89 -28.29
CA GLY A 109 16.80 -44.46 -27.22
C GLY A 109 15.71 -43.50 -26.72
N THR A 110 15.17 -43.82 -25.54
CA THR A 110 14.13 -43.02 -24.86
C THR A 110 14.70 -42.39 -23.58
N THR A 111 14.44 -41.10 -23.39
CA THR A 111 14.78 -40.32 -22.19
C THR A 111 13.50 -39.73 -21.60
N VAL A 112 13.38 -39.65 -20.28
CA VAL A 112 12.18 -39.15 -19.59
C VAL A 112 12.53 -37.85 -18.84
N SER A 113 11.64 -36.87 -18.86
CA SER A 113 11.78 -35.62 -18.11
C SER A 113 11.59 -35.78 -16.59
N GLY A 114 11.76 -34.68 -15.85
CA GLY A 114 11.19 -34.52 -14.50
C GLY A 114 9.66 -34.58 -14.49
N VAL A 115 9.08 -34.61 -13.29
CA VAL A 115 7.63 -34.69 -13.03
C VAL A 115 7.09 -33.33 -12.57
N ALA A 116 5.98 -32.88 -13.13
CA ALA A 116 5.28 -31.65 -12.71
C ALA A 116 3.85 -31.97 -12.20
N GLU A 117 3.34 -31.19 -11.24
CA GLU A 117 1.99 -31.35 -10.67
C GLU A 117 1.09 -30.14 -11.02
N ILE A 118 -0.17 -30.41 -11.44
CA ILE A 118 -1.17 -29.37 -11.74
C ILE A 118 -2.08 -29.18 -10.52
N THR A 119 -2.25 -27.94 -10.05
CA THR A 119 -3.14 -27.61 -8.91
C THR A 119 -4.12 -26.51 -9.35
N ALA A 120 -5.43 -26.65 -9.09
CA ALA A 120 -6.40 -25.56 -9.37
C ALA A 120 -6.54 -24.64 -8.16
N GLN A 121 -6.66 -23.34 -8.43
CA GLN A 121 -7.18 -22.38 -7.47
C GLN A 121 -8.70 -22.38 -7.60
N VAL A 122 -9.40 -22.83 -6.56
CA VAL A 122 -10.86 -22.76 -6.46
C VAL A 122 -11.21 -21.48 -5.70
N GLU A 123 -10.92 -20.32 -6.28
CA GLU A 123 -11.58 -19.09 -5.79
C GLU A 123 -13.08 -19.21 -6.12
N PRO A 124 -13.99 -18.93 -5.19
CA PRO A 124 -15.40 -18.77 -5.53
C PRO A 124 -15.52 -17.55 -6.44
N ARG A 125 -15.87 -17.73 -7.71
CA ARG A 125 -16.41 -16.62 -8.51
C ARG A 125 -17.73 -16.21 -7.87
N GLU A 126 -17.78 -15.02 -7.26
CA GLU A 126 -19.00 -14.49 -6.69
C GLU A 126 -19.98 -14.12 -7.80
N TYR A 127 -21.11 -14.82 -7.86
CA TYR A 127 -22.15 -14.60 -8.87
C TYR A 127 -23.17 -13.59 -8.34
N TYR A 128 -23.21 -12.39 -8.93
CA TYR A 128 -24.17 -11.35 -8.54
C TYR A 128 -25.45 -11.42 -9.39
N ASN A 129 -26.60 -11.34 -8.71
CA ASN A 129 -27.93 -11.41 -9.31
C ASN A 129 -28.46 -9.99 -9.54
N LEU A 130 -28.62 -9.56 -10.78
CA LEU A 130 -29.30 -8.30 -11.14
C LEU A 130 -30.82 -8.45 -10.92
N GLY A 131 -31.21 -8.59 -9.66
CA GLY A 131 -32.57 -8.90 -9.22
C GLY A 131 -33.00 -8.02 -8.06
N GLY A 132 -32.85 -6.71 -8.19
CA GLY A 132 -33.43 -5.72 -7.29
C GLY A 132 -34.82 -5.33 -7.79
N ASN A 133 -35.86 -5.68 -7.04
CA ASN A 133 -37.21 -5.18 -7.29
C ASN A 133 -37.18 -3.65 -7.20
N THR A 134 -37.42 -2.98 -8.33
CA THR A 134 -37.85 -1.58 -8.53
C THR A 134 -36.88 -0.53 -9.06
N ASP A 135 -35.56 -0.73 -9.14
CA ASP A 135 -34.70 0.31 -9.76
C ASP A 135 -33.66 -0.23 -10.77
N LEU A 136 -33.86 0.25 -12.02
CA LEU A 136 -32.95 0.38 -13.16
C LEU A 136 -31.76 -0.60 -13.28
N GLY A 137 -31.99 -1.77 -13.89
CA GLY A 137 -30.91 -2.61 -14.45
C GLY A 137 -30.31 -2.01 -15.72
N ARG A 138 -29.53 -0.93 -15.58
CA ARG A 138 -28.75 -0.30 -16.66
C ARG A 138 -27.29 -0.14 -16.26
N ILE A 139 -26.38 -0.37 -17.20
CA ILE A 139 -24.98 0.01 -17.09
C ILE A 139 -24.81 1.29 -17.93
N ASP A 140 -24.65 2.43 -17.27
CA ASP A 140 -24.35 3.69 -17.95
C ASP A 140 -22.88 3.68 -18.36
N ILE A 141 -22.61 3.93 -19.65
CA ILE A 141 -21.25 4.10 -20.17
C ILE A 141 -21.05 5.61 -20.33
N PRO A 142 -19.93 6.19 -19.86
CA PRO A 142 -19.67 7.61 -20.08
C PRO A 142 -19.86 7.97 -21.55
N ASN A 143 -20.37 9.17 -21.82
CA ASN A 143 -20.75 9.62 -23.17
C ASN A 143 -19.49 9.91 -24.02
N LEU A 144 -18.73 8.86 -24.32
CA LEU A 144 -17.49 8.90 -25.07
C LEU A 144 -17.79 9.07 -26.56
N PRO A 145 -17.17 10.06 -27.24
CA PRO A 145 -17.25 10.18 -28.68
C PRO A 145 -16.40 9.08 -29.34
N PHE A 146 -17.02 8.25 -30.18
CA PHE A 146 -16.35 7.27 -31.03
C PHE A 146 -16.02 7.87 -32.38
N SER A 147 -14.84 7.55 -32.91
CA SER A 147 -14.43 7.82 -34.28
C SER A 147 -14.86 6.67 -35.21
N THR A 148 -14.94 6.96 -36.51
CA THR A 148 -15.27 5.98 -37.55
C THR A 148 -14.24 4.85 -37.56
N GLY A 149 -14.70 3.62 -37.37
CA GLY A 149 -13.83 2.44 -37.33
C GLY A 149 -13.45 1.98 -35.93
N ASP A 150 -13.74 2.79 -34.89
CA ASP A 150 -13.52 2.38 -33.51
C ASP A 150 -14.35 1.15 -33.15
N LYS A 151 -13.75 0.28 -32.34
CA LYS A 151 -14.36 -0.98 -31.93
C LYS A 151 -14.54 -1.05 -30.44
N ILE A 152 -15.66 -1.64 -30.02
CA ILE A 152 -15.87 -2.02 -28.63
C ILE A 152 -16.38 -3.46 -28.57
N THR A 153 -15.73 -4.26 -27.74
CA THR A 153 -15.99 -5.71 -27.63
C THR A 153 -16.43 -6.05 -26.22
N PHE A 154 -17.55 -6.77 -26.11
CA PHE A 154 -18.10 -7.26 -24.85
C PHE A 154 -18.19 -8.77 -24.86
N LYS A 155 -17.81 -9.42 -23.76
CA LYS A 155 -18.12 -10.83 -23.52
C LYS A 155 -19.27 -10.98 -22.55
N PHE A 156 -20.13 -11.97 -22.78
CA PHE A 156 -21.23 -12.34 -21.91
C PHE A 156 -21.47 -13.85 -21.93
N LEU A 157 -21.97 -14.42 -20.84
CA LEU A 157 -22.37 -15.83 -20.78
C LEU A 157 -23.84 -16.01 -21.15
N ALA A 158 -24.13 -16.75 -22.23
CA ALA A 158 -25.50 -17.03 -22.66
C ALA A 158 -26.22 -17.97 -21.69
N LYS A 159 -27.48 -17.67 -21.36
CA LYS A 159 -28.27 -18.49 -20.42
C LYS A 159 -28.72 -19.80 -21.05
N THR A 160 -28.61 -20.93 -20.35
CA THR A 160 -29.04 -22.26 -20.83
C THR A 160 -30.57 -22.51 -20.81
N VAL A 161 -31.38 -21.52 -20.43
CA VAL A 161 -32.81 -21.73 -20.15
C VAL A 161 -33.68 -21.26 -21.30
N VAL A 162 -34.58 -22.15 -21.75
CA VAL A 162 -35.60 -21.86 -22.77
C VAL A 162 -36.64 -20.91 -22.18
N THR A 163 -36.44 -19.60 -22.30
CA THR A 163 -37.51 -18.63 -22.07
C THR A 163 -38.51 -18.71 -23.23
N THR A 164 -39.80 -18.51 -22.93
CA THR A 164 -40.86 -18.48 -23.98
C THR A 164 -40.85 -17.18 -24.80
N GLU A 165 -39.92 -16.28 -24.49
CA GLU A 165 -39.72 -15.00 -25.13
C GLU A 165 -38.38 -15.03 -25.89
N VAL A 166 -38.44 -14.70 -27.18
CA VAL A 166 -37.34 -14.78 -28.13
C VAL A 166 -36.78 -13.37 -28.33
N THR A 167 -35.62 -13.08 -27.77
CA THR A 167 -34.94 -11.78 -27.95
C THR A 167 -34.40 -11.67 -29.38
N ARG A 168 -34.79 -10.62 -30.13
CA ARG A 168 -34.29 -10.34 -31.50
C ARG A 168 -33.64 -8.96 -31.63
N LEU A 169 -32.58 -8.88 -32.44
CA LEU A 169 -31.76 -7.66 -32.64
C LEU A 169 -32.28 -6.73 -33.76
N LEU A 170 -33.34 -5.92 -33.59
CA LEU A 170 -33.86 -5.08 -34.70
C LEU A 170 -33.34 -3.62 -34.73
N GLY A 171 -33.21 -3.01 -35.92
CA GLY A 171 -32.62 -1.68 -36.14
C GLY A 171 -33.64 -0.57 -36.42
N SER A 172 -33.42 0.61 -35.83
CA SER A 172 -34.23 1.83 -35.92
C SER A 172 -33.56 2.96 -36.73
N SER A 173 -34.30 4.03 -37.04
CA SER A 173 -33.90 5.14 -37.94
C SER A 173 -33.75 6.52 -37.25
N SER A 174 -33.85 6.61 -35.92
CA SER A 174 -34.00 7.89 -35.20
C SER A 174 -32.73 8.47 -34.54
N GLY A 175 -31.53 7.97 -34.82
CA GLY A 175 -30.27 8.65 -34.47
C GLY A 175 -29.92 8.70 -32.97
N SER A 176 -30.52 7.84 -32.15
CA SER A 176 -30.13 7.60 -30.75
C SER A 176 -30.25 6.11 -30.44
N SER A 177 -29.15 5.48 -30.01
CA SER A 177 -29.11 4.05 -29.66
C SER A 177 -29.76 3.83 -28.29
N GLN A 178 -30.86 3.07 -28.24
CA GLN A 178 -31.59 2.77 -26.99
C GLN A 178 -31.94 1.28 -26.94
N LEU A 179 -31.80 0.64 -25.78
CA LEU A 179 -32.37 -0.68 -25.50
C LEU A 179 -33.85 -0.52 -25.11
N HIS A 180 -34.74 -1.33 -25.68
CA HIS A 180 -36.18 -1.26 -25.40
C HIS A 180 -36.68 -2.61 -24.85
N HIS A 181 -37.60 -2.59 -23.88
CA HIS A 181 -38.20 -3.76 -23.22
C HIS A 181 -39.07 -4.66 -24.14
N THR A 182 -39.07 -4.45 -25.45
CA THR A 182 -39.62 -5.42 -26.41
C THR A 182 -38.82 -5.35 -27.70
N ASP A 183 -37.77 -6.18 -27.76
CA ASP A 183 -36.75 -6.24 -28.82
C ASP A 183 -35.94 -4.94 -28.99
N ILE A 184 -34.72 -5.05 -29.53
CA ILE A 184 -33.84 -3.97 -30.04
C ILE A 184 -32.47 -3.90 -29.32
N TYR A 185 -31.43 -4.35 -30.03
CA TYR A 185 -30.21 -3.54 -30.18
C TYR A 185 -30.36 -2.76 -31.49
N THR A 186 -30.32 -1.43 -31.43
CA THR A 186 -30.17 -0.62 -32.64
C THR A 186 -28.73 -0.17 -32.75
N VAL A 187 -28.00 -0.72 -33.72
CA VAL A 187 -26.79 -0.08 -34.24
C VAL A 187 -27.23 0.78 -35.42
N THR A 188 -27.40 2.08 -35.17
CA THR A 188 -27.93 2.99 -36.19
C THR A 188 -26.88 3.32 -37.25
N ARG A 189 -25.60 3.25 -36.87
CA ARG A 189 -24.45 3.83 -37.57
C ARG A 189 -23.16 3.04 -37.23
N GLY A 190 -23.13 1.77 -37.64
CA GLY A 190 -22.00 0.87 -37.39
C GLY A 190 -22.28 -0.57 -37.85
N THR A 191 -21.32 -1.47 -37.64
CA THR A 191 -21.50 -2.92 -37.80
C THR A 191 -21.41 -3.63 -36.46
N MET A 192 -22.09 -4.77 -36.31
CA MET A 192 -22.01 -5.62 -35.11
C MET A 192 -21.66 -7.04 -35.52
N LYS A 193 -20.77 -7.67 -34.75
CA LYS A 193 -20.45 -9.09 -34.84
C LYS A 193 -20.75 -9.80 -33.53
N LEU A 194 -21.21 -11.05 -33.62
CA LEU A 194 -21.37 -11.97 -32.50
C LEU A 194 -20.46 -13.16 -32.80
N ASP A 195 -19.51 -13.43 -31.91
CA ASP A 195 -18.45 -14.42 -32.05
C ASP A 195 -17.68 -14.28 -33.37
N GLY A 196 -17.39 -13.02 -33.74
CA GLY A 196 -16.67 -12.67 -34.97
C GLY A 196 -17.50 -12.78 -36.26
N VAL A 197 -18.79 -13.14 -36.19
CA VAL A 197 -19.69 -13.25 -37.34
C VAL A 197 -20.60 -12.03 -37.41
N ASP A 198 -20.67 -11.36 -38.58
CA ASP A 198 -21.57 -10.24 -38.80
C ASP A 198 -23.01 -10.63 -38.47
N VAL A 199 -23.66 -9.84 -37.63
CA VAL A 199 -25.00 -10.13 -37.12
C VAL A 199 -26.02 -9.32 -37.90
N PRO A 200 -26.83 -9.94 -38.77
CA PRO A 200 -27.92 -9.22 -39.39
C PRO A 200 -28.90 -8.76 -38.32
N THR A 201 -29.49 -7.59 -38.57
CA THR A 201 -30.64 -7.09 -37.84
C THR A 201 -31.74 -8.17 -37.77
N GLY A 202 -32.05 -8.65 -36.57
CA GLY A 202 -33.10 -9.62 -36.23
C GLY A 202 -32.59 -10.94 -35.71
N THR A 203 -31.27 -11.11 -35.58
CA THR A 203 -30.65 -12.34 -35.07
C THR A 203 -30.97 -12.55 -33.59
N THR A 204 -31.22 -13.81 -33.22
CA THR A 204 -31.48 -14.23 -31.84
C THR A 204 -30.20 -14.38 -31.05
N VAL A 205 -30.20 -13.89 -29.81
CA VAL A 205 -29.08 -14.07 -28.87
C VAL A 205 -28.96 -15.58 -28.53
N PRO A 206 -27.74 -16.13 -28.46
CA PRO A 206 -27.51 -17.52 -28.03
C PRO A 206 -28.06 -17.77 -26.62
N ILE A 207 -28.48 -19.01 -26.38
CA ILE A 207 -29.04 -19.49 -25.10
C ILE A 207 -28.44 -20.85 -24.71
N ASP A 208 -27.17 -21.06 -25.00
CA ASP A 208 -26.51 -22.37 -24.93
C ASP A 208 -25.67 -22.60 -23.67
N GLY A 209 -25.54 -21.62 -22.77
CA GLY A 209 -24.70 -21.75 -21.58
C GLY A 209 -23.24 -21.36 -21.79
N LEU A 210 -22.86 -20.90 -22.99
CA LEU A 210 -21.47 -20.61 -23.35
C LEU A 210 -21.17 -19.12 -23.33
N GLU A 211 -19.88 -18.78 -23.28
CA GLU A 211 -19.42 -17.40 -23.42
C GLU A 211 -19.50 -16.98 -24.88
N HIS A 212 -20.02 -15.78 -25.12
CA HIS A 212 -20.13 -15.17 -26.43
C HIS A 212 -19.55 -13.77 -26.40
N THR A 213 -19.08 -13.32 -27.56
CA THR A 213 -18.44 -12.02 -27.75
C THR A 213 -19.25 -11.16 -28.72
N ILE A 214 -19.58 -9.92 -28.36
CA ILE A 214 -20.20 -8.92 -29.24
C ILE A 214 -19.19 -7.82 -29.54
N GLU A 215 -18.80 -7.66 -30.80
CA GLU A 215 -17.98 -6.54 -31.29
C GLU A 215 -18.89 -5.52 -32.00
N PHE A 216 -18.81 -4.26 -31.62
CA PHE A 216 -19.40 -3.13 -32.35
C PHE A 216 -18.29 -2.37 -33.07
N THR A 217 -18.55 -1.88 -34.27
CA THR A 217 -17.65 -0.98 -35.00
C THR A 217 -18.41 0.27 -35.42
N SER A 218 -17.97 1.45 -34.97
CA SER A 218 -18.60 2.73 -35.36
C SER A 218 -18.39 3.01 -36.85
N SER A 219 -19.36 3.63 -37.52
CA SER A 219 -19.22 4.03 -38.93
C SER A 219 -19.23 5.54 -39.16
N VAL A 220 -19.22 6.36 -38.10
CA VAL A 220 -19.19 7.84 -38.18
C VAL A 220 -18.57 8.45 -36.92
N ASP A 221 -17.88 9.57 -37.10
CA ASP A 221 -17.24 10.31 -35.99
C ASP A 221 -18.27 11.02 -35.11
N GLY A 222 -18.04 10.99 -33.79
CA GLY A 222 -18.86 11.65 -32.77
C GLY A 222 -20.11 10.88 -32.33
N ASP A 223 -20.24 9.60 -32.71
CA ASP A 223 -21.29 8.73 -32.16
C ASP A 223 -20.95 8.37 -30.71
N SER A 224 -21.95 8.22 -29.84
CA SER A 224 -21.74 7.80 -28.45
C SER A 224 -22.66 6.65 -28.05
N ILE A 225 -22.15 5.75 -27.22
CA ILE A 225 -22.95 4.70 -26.55
C ILE A 225 -23.19 5.19 -25.12
N ARG A 226 -24.43 5.57 -24.80
CA ARG A 226 -24.75 6.11 -23.47
C ARG A 226 -24.97 5.05 -22.39
N TYR A 227 -25.48 3.88 -22.75
CA TYR A 227 -25.78 2.82 -21.78
C TYR A 227 -26.00 1.47 -22.47
N ILE A 228 -25.79 0.40 -21.71
CA ILE A 228 -26.15 -0.98 -22.03
C ILE A 228 -27.10 -1.46 -20.93
N GLY A 229 -28.39 -1.60 -21.24
CA GLY A 229 -29.37 -2.12 -20.29
C GLY A 229 -30.82 -1.87 -20.70
N GLY A 230 -31.76 -2.67 -20.17
CA GLY A 230 -33.17 -2.66 -20.56
C GLY A 230 -33.91 -1.41 -20.06
N ASN A 231 -34.60 -0.68 -20.95
CA ASN A 231 -35.40 0.49 -20.57
C ASN A 231 -36.73 0.07 -19.89
N PRO A 232 -37.04 0.53 -18.67
CA PRO A 232 -38.20 0.08 -17.89
C PRO A 232 -39.52 0.77 -18.25
N THR A 233 -39.57 1.64 -19.27
CA THR A 233 -40.76 2.48 -19.57
C THR A 233 -42.05 1.71 -19.94
N HIS A 234 -42.03 0.38 -19.95
CA HIS A 234 -43.17 -0.46 -20.32
C HIS A 234 -43.55 -1.47 -19.22
N GLY A 235 -43.68 -1.03 -17.97
CA GLY A 235 -44.71 -1.48 -17.01
C GLY A 235 -44.96 -2.99 -16.83
N GLY A 236 -43.94 -3.84 -16.95
CA GLY A 236 -44.03 -5.28 -16.67
C GLY A 236 -42.73 -5.76 -16.05
N SER A 237 -42.79 -6.20 -14.79
CA SER A 237 -41.68 -6.84 -14.09
C SER A 237 -41.44 -8.23 -14.70
N ALA A 238 -40.43 -8.36 -15.55
CA ALA A 238 -39.82 -9.63 -15.85
C ALA A 238 -38.32 -9.50 -15.56
N ASP A 239 -37.84 -10.27 -14.59
CA ASP A 239 -36.45 -10.33 -14.18
C ASP A 239 -35.62 -10.96 -15.31
N TYR A 240 -34.70 -10.21 -15.91
CA TYR A 240 -33.74 -10.75 -16.88
C TYR A 240 -32.32 -10.57 -16.36
N PRO A 241 -31.62 -11.65 -16.03
CA PRO A 241 -30.23 -11.57 -15.65
C PRO A 241 -29.35 -11.47 -16.90
N ILE A 242 -28.51 -10.44 -16.95
CA ILE A 242 -27.29 -10.41 -17.78
C ILE A 242 -26.17 -10.80 -16.83
N TYR A 243 -25.40 -11.83 -17.17
CA TYR A 243 -24.30 -12.31 -16.32
C TYR A 243 -22.97 -11.87 -16.93
N ASP A 244 -22.24 -11.07 -16.14
CA ASP A 244 -20.90 -10.50 -16.32
C ASP A 244 -20.61 -9.81 -17.66
N ILE A 245 -20.10 -8.57 -17.59
CA ILE A 245 -19.52 -7.88 -18.74
C ILE A 245 -18.01 -7.84 -18.55
N LEU A 246 -17.31 -8.59 -19.40
CA LEU A 246 -15.89 -8.43 -19.62
C LEU A 246 -15.70 -7.53 -20.85
N ALA A 247 -15.03 -6.39 -20.66
CA ALA A 247 -14.68 -5.48 -21.73
C ALA A 247 -13.19 -5.62 -22.06
N GLU A 248 -12.87 -5.74 -23.35
CA GLU A 248 -11.49 -5.75 -23.83
C GLU A 248 -11.05 -4.30 -24.09
N THR A 249 -10.01 -3.87 -23.38
CA THR A 249 -9.25 -2.65 -23.74
C THR A 249 -7.96 -3.07 -24.44
N ALA A 250 -7.24 -2.12 -25.05
CA ALA A 250 -6.13 -2.39 -25.98
C ALA A 250 -5.06 -3.40 -25.49
N ASN A 251 -4.96 -3.70 -24.18
CA ASN A 251 -3.94 -4.58 -23.62
C ASN A 251 -4.40 -5.68 -22.63
N ASP A 252 -5.69 -5.81 -22.26
CA ASP A 252 -6.19 -6.98 -21.50
C ASP A 252 -7.72 -6.93 -21.25
N TRP A 253 -8.30 -8.08 -20.88
CA TRP A 253 -9.69 -8.21 -20.44
C TRP A 253 -9.83 -7.85 -18.95
N ARG A 254 -10.68 -6.86 -18.62
CA ARG A 254 -10.94 -6.48 -17.21
C ARG A 254 -12.34 -6.91 -16.76
N TYR A 255 -12.42 -7.38 -15.52
CA TYR A 255 -13.65 -7.80 -14.85
C TYR A 255 -14.23 -6.64 -14.02
N TYR A 256 -15.53 -6.38 -14.14
CA TYR A 256 -16.23 -5.34 -13.39
C TYR A 256 -17.41 -5.95 -12.60
N PRO A 257 -17.32 -6.07 -11.26
CA PRO A 257 -18.43 -6.57 -10.47
C PRO A 257 -19.56 -5.53 -10.41
N ILE A 258 -20.81 -5.97 -10.63
CA ILE A 258 -21.99 -5.11 -10.50
C ILE A 258 -22.56 -5.31 -9.08
N ALA A 259 -22.24 -4.40 -8.17
CA ALA A 259 -22.84 -4.34 -6.83
C ALA A 259 -24.08 -3.42 -6.79
N ASP A 260 -25.04 -3.77 -5.96
CA ASP A 260 -26.37 -3.18 -5.83
C ASP A 260 -26.39 -1.92 -4.96
N GLY A 261 -25.96 -0.78 -5.49
CA GLY A 261 -26.12 0.48 -4.77
C GLY A 261 -25.50 1.66 -5.49
N TRP A 262 -26.27 2.74 -5.63
CA TRP A 262 -25.98 3.84 -6.54
C TRP A 262 -24.92 4.84 -6.04
N ASP A 263 -24.43 4.68 -4.81
CA ASP A 263 -23.64 5.74 -4.15
C ASP A 263 -22.18 5.38 -3.83
N ASN A 264 -21.71 4.15 -4.09
CA ASN A 264 -20.32 3.72 -3.82
C ASN A 264 -19.65 2.99 -4.99
N ASN A 265 -20.01 3.29 -6.24
CA ASN A 265 -19.33 2.69 -7.40
C ASN A 265 -18.40 3.74 -8.04
N PRO A 266 -17.10 3.48 -8.21
CA PRO A 266 -16.30 4.26 -9.14
C PRO A 266 -17.00 4.12 -10.50
N THR A 267 -17.60 5.21 -10.97
CA THR A 267 -18.06 5.32 -12.35
C THR A 267 -16.97 4.78 -13.26
N LEU A 268 -17.40 4.08 -14.31
CA LEU A 268 -16.64 3.46 -15.40
C LEU A 268 -15.78 4.48 -16.19
N VAL A 269 -15.02 5.31 -15.48
CA VAL A 269 -14.33 6.52 -15.94
C VAL A 269 -12.87 6.21 -16.28
N GLU A 270 -12.29 5.14 -15.75
CA GLU A 270 -10.84 4.96 -15.88
C GLU A 270 -10.37 4.06 -17.03
N THR A 271 -11.21 3.44 -17.86
CA THR A 271 -10.65 2.52 -18.88
C THR A 271 -11.56 2.23 -20.07
N LEU A 272 -11.97 3.24 -20.81
CA LEU A 272 -12.43 3.04 -22.19
C LEU A 272 -11.55 3.86 -23.11
N ILE A 273 -10.51 3.20 -23.59
CA ILE A 273 -9.60 3.73 -24.58
C ILE A 273 -10.24 3.46 -25.96
N GLY A 274 -10.45 4.51 -26.76
CA GLY A 274 -10.69 4.36 -28.19
C GLY A 274 -9.50 3.68 -28.88
N ALA A 275 -9.56 3.41 -30.18
CA ALA A 275 -8.53 2.63 -30.87
C ALA A 275 -7.07 3.20 -30.82
N ASN A 276 -6.86 4.35 -30.16
CA ASN A 276 -5.64 5.15 -30.17
C ASN A 276 -4.98 5.37 -28.78
N ALA A 277 -5.21 4.55 -27.75
CA ALA A 277 -4.48 4.64 -26.46
C ALA A 277 -4.61 5.96 -25.66
N THR A 278 -5.48 6.91 -26.04
CA THR A 278 -5.59 8.21 -25.33
C THR A 278 -6.32 8.08 -23.99
N LEU A 279 -5.63 8.44 -22.90
CA LEU A 279 -6.19 8.56 -21.56
C LEU A 279 -6.93 9.90 -21.46
N VAL A 280 -8.27 9.88 -21.39
CA VAL A 280 -9.05 11.11 -21.12
C VAL A 280 -9.32 11.16 -19.62
N ASN A 281 -8.39 11.76 -18.87
CA ASN A 281 -8.64 12.11 -17.47
C ASN A 281 -9.01 13.59 -17.39
N GLY A 282 -10.12 13.89 -16.71
CA GLY A 282 -10.59 15.25 -16.53
C GLY A 282 -11.81 15.30 -15.61
N LEU A 283 -11.56 15.39 -14.31
CA LEU A 283 -12.52 15.94 -13.35
C LEU A 283 -12.85 17.39 -13.77
N GLU A 284 -14.16 17.69 -13.92
CA GLU A 284 -14.68 19.00 -14.36
C GLU A 284 -14.24 20.20 -13.48
N SER A 285 -13.65 19.97 -12.29
CA SER A 285 -13.31 21.04 -11.34
C SER A 285 -12.04 21.83 -11.66
N ASN A 286 -11.14 21.35 -12.54
CA ASN A 286 -9.86 22.00 -12.83
C ASN A 286 -9.89 23.01 -13.99
N TRP A 287 -11.07 23.32 -14.54
CA TRP A 287 -11.18 24.07 -15.80
C TRP A 287 -11.21 25.60 -15.66
N ASN A 288 -11.04 26.18 -14.46
CA ASN A 288 -11.33 27.61 -14.24
C ASN A 288 -10.28 28.45 -13.50
N ASN A 289 -9.02 28.00 -13.34
CA ASN A 289 -8.01 28.91 -12.77
C ASN A 289 -6.57 28.61 -13.22
N PRO A 290 -6.06 29.23 -14.29
CA PRO A 290 -4.66 29.11 -14.66
C PRO A 290 -3.79 29.95 -13.71
N VAL A 291 -2.75 29.32 -13.16
CA VAL A 291 -1.62 30.02 -12.54
C VAL A 291 -0.85 30.69 -13.68
N GLU A 292 -0.85 32.02 -13.74
CA GLU A 292 -0.07 32.79 -14.71
C GLU A 292 1.43 32.52 -14.51
N CYS A 293 2.05 31.78 -15.44
CA CYS A 293 3.50 31.71 -15.57
C CYS A 293 4.00 32.96 -16.32
N ASP A 294 4.36 34.01 -15.58
CA ASP A 294 5.13 35.13 -16.11
C ASP A 294 6.53 34.62 -16.53
N ASP A 295 6.93 34.89 -17.78
CA ASP A 295 8.23 34.62 -18.41
C ASP A 295 8.48 33.21 -18.98
N GLY A 296 7.74 32.81 -20.02
CA GLY A 296 8.20 32.10 -21.24
C GLY A 296 9.28 30.98 -21.21
N TYR A 297 9.57 30.35 -20.07
CA TYR A 297 10.66 29.37 -19.93
C TYR A 297 10.17 28.15 -19.12
N VAL A 298 10.28 26.95 -19.70
CA VAL A 298 9.95 25.70 -19.02
C VAL A 298 11.23 25.07 -18.48
N VAL A 299 11.27 24.85 -17.16
CA VAL A 299 12.29 24.03 -16.50
C VAL A 299 11.54 22.93 -15.75
N ASN A 300 11.57 21.71 -16.29
CA ASN A 300 10.97 20.51 -15.69
C ASN A 300 9.43 20.58 -15.52
N GLY A 301 8.70 20.29 -16.59
CA GLY A 301 7.23 20.34 -16.57
C GLY A 301 6.57 19.79 -17.84
N CYS A 302 5.27 19.59 -17.76
CA CYS A 302 4.41 19.42 -18.92
C CYS A 302 4.01 20.82 -19.42
N PHE A 303 3.96 21.03 -20.73
CA PHE A 303 3.28 22.20 -21.27
C PHE A 303 2.08 21.74 -22.10
N ASP A 304 0.93 22.29 -21.73
CA ASP A 304 -0.31 22.15 -22.47
C ASP A 304 -0.18 22.96 -23.76
N THR A 305 -0.62 22.38 -24.88
CA THR A 305 -0.70 23.08 -26.16
C THR A 305 -1.99 23.91 -26.25
N ASP A 306 -2.65 24.27 -25.16
CA ASP A 306 -3.81 25.13 -25.25
C ASP A 306 -3.47 26.58 -25.68
N PRO A 307 -4.38 27.26 -26.41
CA PRO A 307 -4.14 28.54 -27.11
C PRO A 307 -3.91 29.76 -26.20
N GLU A 308 -3.85 29.56 -24.87
CA GLU A 308 -3.64 30.62 -23.89
C GLU A 308 -2.15 30.97 -23.67
N LEU A 309 -1.22 30.16 -24.19
CA LEU A 309 0.21 30.44 -24.21
C LEU A 309 0.64 30.98 -25.59
N ASP A 310 1.37 32.11 -25.65
CA ASP A 310 1.83 32.81 -26.86
C ASP A 310 2.83 31.94 -27.68
N TRP A 311 2.33 30.92 -28.38
CA TRP A 311 3.11 30.17 -29.37
C TRP A 311 3.12 30.96 -30.69
N ASP A 312 4.30 31.36 -31.16
CA ASP A 312 4.48 31.82 -32.52
C ASP A 312 4.30 30.64 -33.48
N LEU A 313 3.04 30.38 -33.88
CA LEU A 313 2.74 29.35 -34.87
C LEU A 313 3.34 29.75 -36.23
N PRO A 314 4.18 28.90 -36.85
CA PRO A 314 4.72 29.18 -38.17
C PRO A 314 3.66 29.07 -39.27
N ASP A 315 3.95 29.66 -40.43
CA ASP A 315 3.10 29.58 -41.63
C ASP A 315 2.81 28.11 -41.98
N GLY A 316 1.57 27.64 -41.77
CA GLY A 316 1.14 26.26 -42.01
C GLY A 316 0.71 25.48 -40.76
N ALA A 317 0.87 26.06 -39.55
CA ALA A 317 0.32 25.52 -38.31
C ALA A 317 -0.93 26.30 -37.87
N THR A 318 -1.92 25.61 -37.32
CA THR A 318 -3.16 26.20 -36.76
C THR A 318 -3.55 25.51 -35.47
N TRP A 319 -4.13 26.26 -34.54
CA TRP A 319 -4.77 25.68 -33.35
C TRP A 319 -6.10 25.02 -33.73
N GLU A 320 -6.25 23.72 -33.44
CA GLU A 320 -7.50 22.97 -33.62
C GLU A 320 -7.78 22.06 -32.43
N ASN A 321 -8.87 22.32 -31.70
CA ASN A 321 -9.34 21.53 -30.55
C ASN A 321 -8.28 21.33 -29.43
N GLY A 322 -7.56 22.39 -29.06
CA GLY A 322 -6.53 22.35 -28.00
C GLY A 322 -5.18 21.79 -28.45
N ARG A 323 -5.01 21.54 -29.75
CA ARG A 323 -3.81 20.90 -30.33
C ARG A 323 -3.22 21.73 -31.45
N VAL A 324 -1.90 21.61 -31.65
CA VAL A 324 -1.24 22.21 -32.81
C VAL A 324 -1.48 21.30 -34.02
N HIS A 325 -2.28 21.77 -34.97
CA HIS A 325 -2.48 21.13 -36.27
C HIS A 325 -1.47 21.65 -37.29
N PHE A 326 -0.67 20.76 -37.88
CA PHE A 326 0.24 21.07 -38.98
C PHE A 326 -0.36 20.60 -40.30
N SER A 327 -0.62 21.54 -41.23
CA SER A 327 -1.13 21.23 -42.58
C SER A 327 -0.24 21.87 -43.66
N GLY A 328 0.47 21.02 -44.42
CA GLY A 328 1.22 21.46 -45.61
C GLY A 328 2.69 21.02 -45.66
N ASP A 329 3.38 21.44 -46.73
CA ASP A 329 4.79 21.11 -46.99
C ASP A 329 5.69 22.17 -46.33
N GLY A 330 6.57 21.79 -45.40
CA GLY A 330 7.55 22.74 -44.87
C GLY A 330 8.27 22.31 -43.60
N TYR A 331 9.43 22.91 -43.38
CA TYR A 331 10.08 22.95 -42.07
C TYR A 331 9.26 23.88 -41.18
N ILE A 332 8.63 23.31 -40.17
CA ILE A 332 7.75 24.01 -39.25
C ILE A 332 8.42 23.92 -37.88
N SER A 333 9.34 24.83 -37.57
CA SER A 333 9.92 24.88 -36.23
C SER A 333 8.96 25.59 -35.29
N VAL A 334 8.61 24.89 -34.21
CA VAL A 334 8.07 25.53 -33.02
C VAL A 334 9.26 25.76 -32.12
N ASP A 335 9.62 27.02 -31.94
CA ASP A 335 10.88 27.41 -31.30
C ASP A 335 10.66 27.58 -29.79
N GLN A 336 10.73 26.49 -29.02
CA GLN A 336 10.73 26.53 -27.55
C GLN A 336 12.17 26.36 -27.05
N PHE A 337 12.72 27.42 -26.46
CA PHE A 337 14.08 27.42 -25.92
C PHE A 337 14.07 26.78 -24.52
N ILE A 338 14.68 25.61 -24.38
CA ILE A 338 14.73 24.90 -23.10
C ILE A 338 16.05 25.24 -22.42
N ASN A 339 15.97 25.99 -21.32
CA ASN A 339 17.12 26.35 -20.50
C ASN A 339 17.33 25.35 -19.36
N GLY A 340 18.58 25.11 -18.97
CA GLY A 340 18.92 24.33 -17.79
C GLY A 340 18.84 22.81 -17.97
N ILE A 341 18.84 22.31 -19.21
CA ILE A 341 18.89 20.87 -19.54
C ILE A 341 20.25 20.43 -20.10
N ALA A 342 21.14 21.36 -20.44
CA ALA A 342 22.48 21.05 -20.94
C ALA A 342 23.24 20.11 -20.00
N GLY A 343 23.62 18.93 -20.51
CA GLY A 343 24.39 17.92 -19.80
C GLY A 343 23.57 17.00 -18.89
N LYS A 344 22.25 17.12 -18.88
CA LYS A 344 21.34 16.27 -18.08
C LYS A 344 20.69 15.22 -18.96
N ASP A 345 20.42 14.03 -18.44
CA ASP A 345 19.57 13.08 -19.16
C ASP A 345 18.12 13.55 -19.09
N VAL A 346 17.41 13.62 -20.21
CA VAL A 346 16.01 14.06 -20.25
C VAL A 346 15.11 13.04 -20.95
N VAL A 347 13.90 12.86 -20.41
CA VAL A 347 12.81 12.11 -21.03
C VAL A 347 11.91 13.13 -21.71
N PHE A 348 11.88 13.08 -23.03
CA PHE A 348 11.00 13.89 -23.85
C PHE A 348 9.82 13.04 -24.31
N THR A 349 8.60 13.38 -23.90
CA THR A 349 7.38 12.68 -24.35
C THR A 349 6.51 13.61 -25.16
N VAL A 350 6.03 13.13 -26.30
CA VAL A 350 5.09 13.85 -27.17
C VAL A 350 3.95 12.93 -27.55
N ASP A 351 2.72 13.39 -27.35
CA ASP A 351 1.54 12.76 -27.94
C ASP A 351 1.35 13.27 -29.38
N VAL A 352 1.39 12.34 -30.33
CA VAL A 352 1.18 12.65 -31.76
C VAL A 352 -0.01 11.85 -32.26
N GLU A 353 -1.03 12.54 -32.72
CA GLU A 353 -2.09 11.93 -33.52
C GLU A 353 -1.79 12.17 -35.00
N MET A 354 -1.40 11.10 -35.70
CA MET A 354 -1.02 11.15 -37.11
C MET A 354 -2.19 10.77 -38.01
N VAL A 355 -2.53 11.62 -38.99
CA VAL A 355 -3.44 11.26 -40.08
C VAL A 355 -2.68 10.70 -41.28
N SER A 356 -1.50 11.26 -41.63
CA SER A 356 -0.54 10.67 -42.59
C SER A 356 0.85 11.35 -42.60
N GLY A 357 1.89 10.65 -43.06
CA GLY A 357 3.23 11.18 -43.37
C GLY A 357 4.36 10.77 -42.39
N GLU A 358 5.49 11.48 -42.34
CA GLU A 358 6.60 11.26 -41.38
C GLU A 358 6.88 12.54 -40.58
N LEU A 359 6.69 12.48 -39.26
CA LEU A 359 7.12 13.52 -38.31
C LEU A 359 8.52 13.18 -37.79
N ARG A 360 9.42 14.16 -37.77
CA ARG A 360 10.77 14.08 -37.22
C ARG A 360 10.93 15.12 -36.12
N ILE A 361 11.65 14.77 -35.07
CA ILE A 361 11.94 15.65 -33.95
C ILE A 361 13.40 16.06 -34.04
N TYR A 362 13.67 17.34 -33.85
CA TYR A 362 15.00 17.95 -33.93
C TYR A 362 15.35 18.62 -32.60
N TYR A 363 16.63 18.56 -32.26
CA TYR A 363 17.24 19.28 -31.16
C TYR A 363 18.48 19.99 -31.70
N ASP A 364 18.54 21.33 -31.58
CA ASP A 364 19.64 22.14 -32.13
C ASP A 364 19.92 21.85 -33.62
N GLY A 365 18.86 21.70 -34.42
CA GLY A 365 18.96 21.37 -35.85
C GLY A 365 19.50 19.97 -36.17
N SER A 366 19.71 19.11 -35.17
CA SER A 366 20.06 17.69 -35.31
C SER A 366 18.85 16.83 -35.00
N GLN A 367 18.55 15.84 -35.84
CA GLN A 367 17.41 14.95 -35.61
C GLN A 367 17.64 14.08 -34.36
N ILE A 368 16.74 14.14 -33.39
CA ILE A 368 16.70 13.30 -32.19
C ILE A 368 15.53 12.32 -32.34
N GLY A 369 15.83 11.08 -32.76
CA GLY A 369 14.82 10.05 -33.04
C GLY A 369 14.65 9.76 -34.53
N GLY A 370 14.80 8.47 -34.90
CA GLY A 370 15.06 8.02 -36.28
C GLY A 370 14.02 7.09 -36.90
N THR A 371 12.78 7.10 -36.44
CA THR A 371 11.72 6.25 -36.99
C THR A 371 10.39 7.00 -36.98
N THR A 372 9.65 6.89 -38.08
CA THR A 372 8.30 7.43 -38.27
C THR A 372 7.46 7.32 -36.99
N ILE A 373 7.11 8.47 -36.41
CA ILE A 373 6.36 8.57 -35.15
C ILE A 373 4.86 8.40 -35.44
N THR A 374 4.28 7.23 -35.18
CA THR A 374 2.86 6.93 -35.48
C THR A 374 1.93 7.04 -34.27
N GLU A 375 2.47 7.25 -33.08
CA GLU A 375 1.77 7.31 -31.79
C GLU A 375 2.61 8.12 -30.78
N THR A 376 2.18 8.18 -29.51
CA THR A 376 2.97 8.76 -28.40
C THR A 376 4.40 8.25 -28.42
N VAL A 377 5.36 9.17 -28.45
CA VAL A 377 6.79 8.82 -28.49
C VAL A 377 7.51 9.42 -27.30
N THR A 378 8.23 8.55 -26.60
CA THR A 378 9.16 8.90 -25.52
C THR A 378 10.60 8.76 -26.04
N ILE A 379 11.38 9.83 -25.96
CA ILE A 379 12.77 9.90 -26.40
C ILE A 379 13.64 10.28 -25.21
N GLU A 380 14.57 9.40 -24.86
CA GLU A 380 15.63 9.70 -23.91
C GLU A 380 16.86 10.24 -24.66
N PHE A 381 17.36 11.41 -24.25
CA PHE A 381 18.63 11.94 -24.77
C PHE A 381 19.31 12.87 -23.77
N THR A 382 20.62 13.05 -23.93
CA THR A 382 21.43 14.00 -23.16
C THR A 382 21.73 15.22 -24.02
N PRO A 383 21.13 16.39 -23.78
CA PRO A 383 21.38 17.59 -24.57
C PRO A 383 22.78 18.13 -24.30
N ALA A 384 23.57 18.40 -25.33
CA ALA A 384 24.94 18.90 -25.15
C ALA A 384 25.00 20.39 -24.77
N ILE A 385 23.95 21.14 -25.07
CA ILE A 385 23.77 22.57 -24.84
C ILE A 385 22.28 22.82 -24.58
N ASP A 386 21.91 23.95 -23.99
CA ASP A 386 20.52 24.42 -23.97
C ASP A 386 20.17 24.87 -25.39
N ALA A 387 19.13 24.28 -25.98
CA ALA A 387 18.76 24.54 -27.36
C ALA A 387 17.26 24.36 -27.58
N GLU A 388 16.89 24.62 -28.83
CA GLU A 388 15.55 24.54 -29.37
C GLU A 388 15.18 23.11 -29.73
N ILE A 389 13.98 22.69 -29.31
CA ILE A 389 13.31 21.51 -29.87
C ILE A 389 12.45 21.95 -31.04
N GLY A 390 12.61 21.33 -32.19
CA GLY A 390 11.80 21.57 -33.39
C GLY A 390 11.14 20.30 -33.91
N PHE A 391 10.05 20.47 -34.65
CA PHE A 391 9.34 19.39 -35.33
C PHE A 391 9.47 19.57 -36.85
N GLU A 392 9.59 18.50 -37.64
CA GLU A 392 9.62 18.58 -39.10
C GLU A 392 8.72 17.52 -39.72
N VAL A 393 7.90 17.93 -40.69
CA VAL A 393 7.09 17.05 -41.50
C VAL A 393 7.81 16.77 -42.82
N SER A 394 8.24 15.51 -43.03
CA SER A 394 9.18 15.16 -44.11
C SER A 394 8.50 14.92 -45.48
N SER A 395 7.17 14.72 -45.52
CA SER A 395 6.46 14.29 -46.72
C SER A 395 5.23 15.14 -47.03
N ALA A 396 5.08 15.49 -48.31
CA ALA A 396 4.00 16.32 -48.80
C ALA A 396 2.61 15.72 -48.54
N GLY A 397 1.74 16.49 -47.86
CA GLY A 397 0.35 16.15 -47.61
C GLY A 397 0.04 15.40 -46.32
N GLY A 398 0.94 15.40 -45.34
CA GLY A 398 0.64 14.91 -43.99
C GLY A 398 -0.20 15.89 -43.18
N GLU A 399 -1.08 15.37 -42.31
CA GLU A 399 -1.82 16.12 -41.29
C GLU A 399 -1.45 15.52 -39.93
N TYR A 400 -1.03 16.37 -38.99
CA TYR A 400 -0.52 15.99 -37.66
C TYR A 400 -1.12 16.87 -36.58
N TYR A 401 -1.51 16.26 -35.47
CA TYR A 401 -1.88 16.95 -34.25
C TYR A 401 -0.86 16.60 -33.18
N ILE A 402 -0.20 17.61 -32.62
CA ILE A 402 0.71 17.44 -31.49
C ILE A 402 0.00 17.95 -30.23
N ASP A 403 0.10 17.17 -29.16
CA ASP A 403 -0.49 17.41 -27.85
C ASP A 403 0.47 16.94 -26.73
N ASN A 404 0.21 17.36 -25.48
CA ASN A 404 0.87 16.90 -24.25
C ASN A 404 2.40 16.72 -24.33
N VAL A 405 3.11 17.74 -24.80
CA VAL A 405 4.56 17.68 -24.83
C VAL A 405 5.10 17.87 -23.42
N SER A 406 5.85 16.89 -22.92
CA SER A 406 6.50 16.96 -21.62
C SER A 406 7.99 16.71 -21.72
N ILE A 407 8.73 17.48 -20.94
CA ILE A 407 10.17 17.29 -20.77
C ILE A 407 10.39 17.11 -19.28
N LYS A 408 10.65 15.87 -18.91
CA LYS A 408 11.12 15.57 -17.57
C LYS A 408 12.63 15.46 -17.68
N GLU A 409 13.35 16.11 -16.78
CA GLU A 409 14.69 15.60 -16.47
C GLU A 409 14.48 14.11 -16.18
N VAL A 410 15.17 13.21 -16.91
CA VAL A 410 15.37 11.87 -16.35
C VAL A 410 16.02 12.25 -15.06
N ALA A 411 15.28 12.11 -13.95
CA ALA A 411 15.95 12.03 -12.69
C ALA A 411 16.92 10.90 -12.99
N THR A 412 18.18 11.26 -13.22
CA THR A 412 19.23 10.34 -12.91
C THR A 412 18.99 10.20 -11.43
N ASP A 413 18.12 9.27 -11.05
CA ASP A 413 18.14 8.51 -9.82
C ASP A 413 19.42 7.69 -9.89
N ASN A 414 20.54 8.34 -10.22
CA ASN A 414 21.64 8.40 -9.33
C ASN A 414 21.01 8.57 -7.95
N TYR A 415 20.84 7.41 -7.31
CA TYR A 415 21.47 7.11 -6.03
C TYR A 415 22.97 7.56 -5.99
N GLU A 416 23.32 8.69 -6.60
CA GLU A 416 24.32 9.59 -6.13
C GLU A 416 23.48 10.62 -5.42
N ASP A 417 23.16 10.31 -4.17
CA ASP A 417 23.08 11.36 -3.20
C ASP A 417 24.21 12.37 -3.49
N ASP A 418 23.97 13.66 -3.29
CA ASP A 418 24.98 14.73 -3.42
C ASP A 418 26.25 14.51 -2.53
N TYR A 419 26.32 13.38 -1.84
CA TYR A 419 27.45 12.79 -1.14
C TYR A 419 28.62 12.49 -2.07
N THR A 420 29.52 13.46 -2.20
CA THR A 420 30.83 13.26 -2.82
C THR A 420 31.68 12.30 -1.97
N ILE A 421 31.93 11.09 -2.48
CA ILE A 421 32.89 10.15 -1.87
C ILE A 421 34.31 10.70 -2.06
N THR A 422 34.97 11.09 -0.96
CA THR A 422 36.33 11.67 -1.00
C THR A 422 37.45 10.67 -0.65
N GLY A 423 37.08 9.51 -0.10
CA GLY A 423 37.98 8.47 0.42
C GLY A 423 38.10 7.23 -0.48
N VAL A 424 38.35 6.08 0.15
CA VAL A 424 38.45 4.77 -0.51
C VAL A 424 37.08 4.11 -0.58
N THR A 425 36.74 3.52 -1.72
CA THR A 425 35.54 2.70 -1.89
C THR A 425 35.86 1.22 -1.73
N TYR A 426 35.14 0.56 -0.84
CA TYR A 426 35.19 -0.88 -0.59
C TYR A 426 33.94 -1.56 -1.17
N TYR A 427 34.12 -2.71 -1.81
CA TYR A 427 33.06 -3.46 -2.49
C TYR A 427 32.82 -4.82 -1.82
N ALA A 428 31.57 -5.23 -1.70
CA ALA A 428 31.15 -6.55 -1.25
C ALA A 428 30.28 -7.26 -2.31
N ASP A 429 30.56 -8.54 -2.60
CA ASP A 429 29.80 -9.42 -3.49
C ASP A 429 29.84 -10.86 -2.93
N PRO A 430 28.71 -11.49 -2.56
CA PRO A 430 28.74 -12.83 -1.96
C PRO A 430 29.16 -13.92 -2.96
N THR A 431 29.15 -13.61 -4.26
CA THR A 431 29.59 -14.49 -5.34
C THR A 431 31.08 -14.36 -5.66
N ALA A 432 31.80 -13.42 -5.02
CA ALA A 432 33.22 -13.22 -5.25
C ALA A 432 34.05 -14.46 -4.86
N THR A 433 34.89 -14.94 -5.78
CA THR A 433 35.70 -16.14 -5.56
C THR A 433 37.02 -15.82 -4.86
N GLY A 434 36.99 -15.46 -3.58
CA GLY A 434 38.19 -15.35 -2.74
C GLY A 434 38.16 -14.22 -1.70
N ALA A 435 39.22 -14.14 -0.90
CA ALA A 435 39.47 -13.01 0.00
C ALA A 435 40.05 -11.82 -0.78
N GLY A 436 39.22 -11.24 -1.65
CA GLY A 436 39.55 -10.01 -2.38
C GLY A 436 40.00 -8.88 -1.44
N ASP A 437 40.64 -7.85 -2.00
CA ASP A 437 41.02 -6.66 -1.22
C ASP A 437 39.89 -5.63 -1.08
N GLY A 438 38.76 -5.88 -1.76
CA GLY A 438 37.58 -5.03 -1.74
C GLY A 438 37.74 -3.72 -2.49
N LEU A 439 38.86 -3.45 -3.18
CA LEU A 439 39.12 -2.11 -3.76
C LEU A 439 38.55 -1.93 -5.17
N THR A 440 37.99 -3.00 -5.75
CA THR A 440 37.33 -3.02 -7.05
C THR A 440 36.18 -4.01 -7.02
N PRO A 441 35.11 -3.83 -7.80
CA PRO A 441 34.03 -4.81 -7.93
C PRO A 441 34.51 -6.24 -8.21
N GLU A 442 35.52 -6.42 -9.07
CA GLU A 442 36.05 -7.74 -9.45
C GLU A 442 36.84 -8.44 -8.32
N ASN A 443 37.27 -7.68 -7.31
CA ASN A 443 37.99 -8.17 -6.14
C ASN A 443 37.22 -7.82 -4.85
N ALA A 444 35.89 -7.78 -4.90
CA ALA A 444 35.03 -7.51 -3.76
C ALA A 444 35.26 -8.52 -2.61
N PHE A 445 34.92 -8.10 -1.38
CA PHE A 445 34.85 -8.99 -0.23
C PHE A 445 33.67 -9.96 -0.38
N ALA A 446 33.90 -11.23 -0.04
CA ALA A 446 32.88 -12.28 -0.15
C ALA A 446 31.92 -12.37 1.07
N THR A 447 32.17 -11.63 2.16
CA THR A 447 31.34 -11.64 3.38
C THR A 447 31.16 -10.23 3.95
N LEU A 448 30.01 -9.99 4.61
CA LEU A 448 29.74 -8.72 5.28
C LEU A 448 30.66 -8.50 6.49
N SER A 449 30.96 -9.56 7.25
CA SER A 449 31.95 -9.52 8.33
C SER A 449 33.35 -9.06 7.88
N ALA A 450 33.80 -9.46 6.68
CA ALA A 450 35.12 -9.08 6.17
C ALA A 450 35.17 -7.60 5.76
N ILE A 451 34.12 -7.09 5.12
CA ILE A 451 34.05 -5.67 4.77
C ILE A 451 33.79 -4.82 6.03
N GLY A 452 32.90 -5.21 6.94
CA GLY A 452 32.64 -4.48 8.20
C GLY A 452 33.87 -4.33 9.09
N SER A 453 34.83 -5.25 9.00
CA SER A 453 36.10 -5.22 9.76
C SER A 453 37.18 -4.29 9.17
N GLN A 454 36.92 -3.58 8.07
CA GLN A 454 37.92 -2.67 7.49
C GLN A 454 38.16 -1.43 8.37
N PRO A 455 39.39 -0.90 8.42
CA PRO A 455 39.70 0.32 9.17
C PRO A 455 39.31 1.57 8.37
N TYR A 456 38.03 1.91 8.38
CA TYR A 456 37.48 3.06 7.65
C TYR A 456 38.05 4.40 8.12
N LEU A 457 38.25 5.31 7.17
CA LEU A 457 38.57 6.72 7.38
C LEU A 457 37.40 7.59 6.92
N ALA A 458 37.33 8.82 7.43
CA ALA A 458 36.34 9.79 6.98
C ALA A 458 36.42 10.01 5.46
N GLY A 459 35.28 9.96 4.77
CA GLY A 459 35.17 10.02 3.31
C GLY A 459 35.12 8.67 2.61
N ASP A 460 35.39 7.56 3.31
CA ASP A 460 35.35 6.21 2.71
C ASP A 460 33.91 5.76 2.42
N ALA A 461 33.78 4.83 1.49
CA ALA A 461 32.49 4.23 1.11
C ALA A 461 32.54 2.69 1.18
N LEU A 462 31.44 2.09 1.60
CA LEU A 462 31.16 0.66 1.60
C LEU A 462 29.99 0.41 0.66
N LEU A 463 30.24 -0.28 -0.46
CA LEU A 463 29.22 -0.57 -1.46
C LEU A 463 28.92 -2.07 -1.52
N ILE A 464 27.64 -2.42 -1.35
CA ILE A 464 27.13 -3.79 -1.36
C ILE A 464 26.44 -4.06 -2.71
N LYS A 465 26.70 -5.22 -3.32
CA LYS A 465 26.18 -5.50 -4.68
C LYS A 465 24.66 -5.67 -4.69
N ALA A 466 23.98 -4.87 -5.51
CA ALA A 466 22.54 -4.94 -5.74
C ALA A 466 22.14 -6.28 -6.39
N GLY A 467 20.94 -6.76 -6.05
CA GLY A 467 20.36 -8.03 -6.51
C GLY A 467 20.88 -9.27 -5.79
N GLU A 468 21.85 -9.13 -4.90
CA GLU A 468 22.42 -10.25 -4.13
C GLU A 468 21.74 -10.40 -2.76
N VAL A 469 21.76 -11.63 -2.23
CA VAL A 469 21.25 -11.98 -0.90
C VAL A 469 22.44 -12.36 0.00
N TRP A 470 22.45 -11.84 1.22
CA TRP A 470 23.51 -12.02 2.21
C TRP A 470 22.99 -12.68 3.47
N ASP A 471 23.67 -13.71 3.97
CA ASP A 471 23.33 -14.48 5.17
C ASP A 471 24.22 -14.18 6.39
N ASP A 472 24.73 -12.94 6.48
CA ASP A 472 25.65 -12.47 7.53
C ASP A 472 25.15 -11.13 8.11
N THR A 473 25.78 -10.65 9.17
CA THR A 473 25.50 -9.34 9.78
C THR A 473 26.55 -8.31 9.34
N LEU A 474 26.10 -7.09 9.06
CA LEU A 474 27.01 -5.96 8.82
C LEU A 474 27.17 -5.15 10.12
N ASP A 475 28.36 -5.23 10.71
CA ASP A 475 28.82 -4.33 11.78
C ASP A 475 29.91 -3.44 11.19
N ALA A 476 29.53 -2.21 10.81
CA ALA A 476 30.42 -1.24 10.18
C ALA A 476 30.66 -0.06 11.13
N ASN A 477 31.81 -0.07 11.81
CA ASN A 477 32.23 1.01 12.71
C ASN A 477 32.83 2.19 11.93
N MET A 478 32.03 2.80 11.05
CA MET A 478 32.44 3.94 10.23
C MET A 478 32.31 5.25 11.01
N VAL A 479 33.31 6.12 10.92
CA VAL A 479 33.28 7.46 11.53
C VAL A 479 33.62 8.49 10.47
N GLY A 480 32.61 9.26 10.06
CA GLY A 480 32.76 10.39 9.15
C GLY A 480 33.36 11.64 9.83
N ALA A 481 33.58 12.67 9.04
CA ALA A 481 33.86 14.02 9.51
C ALA A 481 33.02 15.03 8.74
N ASP A 482 32.83 16.23 9.29
CA ASP A 482 32.14 17.32 8.58
C ASP A 482 32.75 17.56 7.19
N GLY A 483 31.89 17.58 6.16
CA GLY A 483 32.26 17.63 4.75
C GLY A 483 32.97 16.39 4.16
N ASN A 484 33.19 15.33 4.95
CA ASN A 484 33.76 14.04 4.52
C ASN A 484 33.04 12.90 5.26
N HIS A 485 31.75 12.71 4.96
CA HIS A 485 30.94 11.63 5.53
C HIS A 485 31.45 10.27 5.04
N CYS A 486 31.11 9.22 5.77
CA CYS A 486 31.24 7.86 5.27
C CYS A 486 29.93 7.44 4.60
N LEU A 487 30.01 6.62 3.56
CA LEU A 487 28.82 6.09 2.87
C LEU A 487 28.71 4.59 3.03
N ILE A 488 27.52 4.09 3.37
CA ILE A 488 27.13 2.69 3.18
C ILE A 488 26.02 2.70 2.14
N GLY A 489 26.24 2.02 1.01
CA GLY A 489 25.31 2.04 -0.12
C GLY A 489 25.36 0.77 -0.95
N ALA A 490 24.68 0.81 -2.09
CA ALA A 490 24.67 -0.28 -3.06
C ALA A 490 25.45 0.05 -4.34
N TYR A 491 25.92 -0.97 -5.06
CA TYR A 491 26.45 -0.81 -6.42
C TYR A 491 25.92 -1.91 -7.35
N GLY A 492 25.94 -1.64 -8.65
CA GLY A 492 25.49 -2.58 -9.68
C GLY A 492 24.43 -1.97 -10.59
N VAL A 493 23.66 -2.84 -11.25
CA VAL A 493 22.58 -2.40 -12.13
C VAL A 493 21.40 -1.94 -11.27
N LYS A 494 21.00 -0.67 -11.38
CA LYS A 494 19.95 -0.05 -10.55
C LYS A 494 18.56 -0.65 -10.73
N THR A 495 18.32 -1.35 -11.84
CA THR A 495 17.05 -2.07 -12.08
C THR A 495 16.96 -3.37 -11.28
N LEU A 496 18.04 -3.78 -10.62
CA LEU A 496 18.02 -4.91 -9.68
C LEU A 496 17.51 -4.44 -8.32
N ALA A 497 16.93 -5.36 -7.55
CA ALA A 497 16.54 -5.09 -6.18
C ALA A 497 17.72 -4.60 -5.33
N MET A 498 17.44 -3.78 -4.31
CA MET A 498 18.42 -3.44 -3.28
C MET A 498 19.04 -4.71 -2.66
N PRO A 499 20.30 -4.67 -2.21
CA PRO A 499 20.93 -5.82 -1.58
C PRO A 499 20.09 -6.28 -0.38
N LEU A 500 19.75 -7.56 -0.34
CA LEU A 500 18.98 -8.13 0.76
C LEU A 500 19.95 -8.71 1.79
N ILE A 501 20.11 -8.01 2.92
CA ILE A 501 20.80 -8.55 4.09
C ILE A 501 19.77 -9.34 4.88
N SER A 502 19.84 -10.65 4.78
CA SER A 502 18.90 -11.58 5.36
C SER A 502 19.70 -12.58 6.18
N ASN A 503 19.77 -12.35 7.49
CA ASN A 503 20.18 -13.39 8.44
C ASN A 503 18.94 -13.95 9.14
N PRO A 504 17.97 -14.54 8.40
CA PRO A 504 16.79 -15.02 9.03
C PRO A 504 17.22 -16.22 9.86
N ILE A 505 16.81 -16.27 11.12
CA ILE A 505 16.86 -17.51 11.87
C ILE A 505 15.74 -18.40 11.32
N VAL A 506 15.92 -18.87 10.08
CA VAL A 506 15.09 -19.93 9.54
C VAL A 506 15.54 -21.17 10.28
N HIS A 507 14.77 -21.55 11.29
CA HIS A 507 14.87 -22.85 11.94
C HIS A 507 14.42 -23.96 10.97
N SER A 508 15.17 -24.13 9.88
CA SER A 508 14.96 -25.22 8.95
C SER A 508 15.32 -26.54 9.66
N GLY A 509 14.36 -27.46 9.69
CA GLY A 509 14.55 -28.76 10.35
C GLY A 509 14.18 -28.80 11.83
N MET A 510 13.31 -27.90 12.31
CA MET A 510 12.65 -28.09 13.59
C MET A 510 12.00 -29.47 13.67
N VAL A 511 12.24 -30.14 14.78
CA VAL A 511 11.61 -31.43 15.07
C VAL A 511 10.40 -31.15 15.93
N TRP A 512 9.23 -31.25 15.30
CA TRP A 512 7.97 -31.15 16.01
C TRP A 512 7.66 -32.45 16.75
N THR A 513 7.31 -32.31 18.01
CA THR A 513 6.89 -33.40 18.90
C THR A 513 5.39 -33.32 19.08
N ASP A 514 4.67 -34.39 18.76
CA ASP A 514 3.24 -34.49 19.06
C ASP A 514 3.01 -34.47 20.58
N ARG A 515 2.30 -33.44 21.06
CA ARG A 515 1.89 -33.21 22.46
C ARG A 515 0.39 -33.49 22.65
N SER A 516 -0.23 -34.22 21.72
CA SER A 516 -1.65 -34.54 21.78
C SER A 516 -2.06 -35.31 23.03
N SER A 517 -1.13 -36.06 23.61
CA SER A 517 -1.38 -36.91 24.77
C SER A 517 -1.42 -36.16 26.11
N ASP A 518 -0.78 -35.00 26.18
CA ASP A 518 -0.50 -34.28 27.41
C ASP A 518 -1.06 -32.86 27.42
N LEU A 519 -1.22 -32.21 26.27
CA LEU A 519 -1.74 -30.83 26.16
C LEU A 519 -3.08 -30.73 25.41
N GLY A 520 -3.53 -31.80 24.77
CA GLY A 520 -4.79 -31.84 24.02
C GLY A 520 -4.56 -32.13 22.54
N ALA A 521 -5.56 -32.74 21.89
CA ALA A 521 -5.43 -33.21 20.50
C ALA A 521 -4.95 -32.11 19.54
N ASN A 522 -4.10 -32.49 18.59
CA ASN A 522 -3.54 -31.61 17.56
C ASN A 522 -2.56 -30.57 18.11
N THR A 523 -1.99 -30.78 19.29
CA THR A 523 -0.93 -29.91 19.84
C THR A 523 0.42 -30.48 19.48
N TRP A 524 1.29 -29.64 18.93
CA TRP A 524 2.68 -29.95 18.60
C TRP A 524 3.60 -29.04 19.40
N SER A 525 4.82 -29.45 19.69
CA SER A 525 5.84 -28.56 20.24
C SER A 525 7.20 -28.74 19.63
N THR A 526 8.01 -27.69 19.66
CA THR A 526 9.42 -27.73 19.27
C THR A 526 10.23 -26.81 20.17
N SER A 527 11.50 -27.14 20.39
CA SER A 527 12.41 -26.28 21.15
C SER A 527 12.89 -25.14 20.27
N THR A 528 12.77 -23.91 20.77
CA THR A 528 13.41 -22.72 20.23
C THR A 528 14.62 -22.38 21.10
N ASP A 529 15.52 -21.54 20.63
CA ASP A 529 16.63 -20.97 21.42
C ASP A 529 16.34 -19.53 21.88
N HIS A 530 15.11 -19.06 21.64
CA HIS A 530 14.63 -17.70 21.86
C HIS A 530 13.10 -17.62 21.86
N LYS A 531 12.58 -16.42 22.10
CA LYS A 531 11.15 -16.12 22.16
C LYS A 531 10.58 -15.85 20.76
N VAL A 532 9.75 -16.78 20.27
CA VAL A 532 8.99 -16.55 19.04
C VAL A 532 7.79 -15.68 19.33
N SER A 533 7.66 -14.55 18.61
CA SER A 533 6.56 -13.59 18.72
C SER A 533 5.59 -13.64 17.55
N ARG A 534 6.06 -13.95 16.34
CA ARG A 534 5.24 -14.08 15.14
C ARG A 534 5.55 -15.40 14.43
N LEU A 535 4.50 -16.06 13.95
CA LEU A 535 4.61 -17.31 13.18
C LEU A 535 4.18 -17.05 11.75
N TRP A 536 5.01 -17.47 10.81
CA TRP A 536 4.76 -17.31 9.38
C TRP A 536 4.80 -18.65 8.65
N GLU A 537 3.96 -18.80 7.65
CA GLU A 537 3.99 -19.93 6.73
C GLU A 537 3.78 -19.42 5.32
N ASN A 538 4.78 -19.59 4.45
CA ASN A 538 4.76 -19.12 3.06
C ASN A 538 4.38 -17.63 2.93
N ASP A 539 5.05 -16.74 3.68
CA ASP A 539 4.77 -15.30 3.72
C ASP A 539 3.42 -14.87 4.29
N VAL A 540 2.61 -15.82 4.76
CA VAL A 540 1.34 -15.55 5.45
C VAL A 540 1.55 -15.63 6.96
N GLU A 541 1.18 -14.58 7.68
CA GLU A 541 1.18 -14.61 9.14
C GLU A 541 0.13 -15.61 9.62
N LEU A 542 0.58 -16.69 10.26
CA LEU A 542 -0.32 -17.68 10.82
C LEU A 542 -0.95 -17.18 12.10
N SER A 543 -0.17 -16.53 12.97
CA SER A 543 -0.59 -16.05 14.30
C SER A 543 0.52 -15.20 14.95
N ARG A 544 0.22 -14.63 16.11
CA ARG A 544 1.17 -14.02 17.05
C ARG A 544 1.22 -14.81 18.35
N ALA A 545 2.30 -14.66 19.12
CA ALA A 545 2.50 -15.38 20.36
C ALA A 545 1.55 -14.84 21.43
N TYR A 546 0.90 -15.75 22.15
CA TYR A 546 0.16 -15.43 23.35
C TYR A 546 1.07 -15.60 24.57
N ASP A 547 1.34 -14.51 25.29
CA ASP A 547 2.12 -14.51 26.52
C ASP A 547 1.29 -15.08 27.69
N GLU A 548 1.97 -15.72 28.62
CA GLU A 548 1.53 -16.19 29.95
C GLU A 548 1.01 -17.62 30.10
N ASP A 549 1.67 -18.36 31.02
CA ASP A 549 1.22 -19.26 32.12
C ASP A 549 -0.05 -20.15 31.97
N TYR A 550 -0.67 -20.18 30.79
CA TYR A 550 -1.98 -20.76 30.55
C TYR A 550 -1.87 -22.27 30.31
N THR A 551 -1.63 -22.98 31.41
CA THR A 551 -1.59 -24.45 31.46
C THR A 551 -2.97 -25.12 31.25
N GLN A 552 -4.03 -24.40 30.90
CA GLN A 552 -5.40 -24.94 30.82
C GLN A 552 -6.12 -24.57 29.52
N ASP A 553 -6.26 -25.56 28.65
CA ASP A 553 -7.03 -25.58 27.40
C ASP A 553 -6.46 -24.70 26.25
N PHE A 554 -5.59 -25.32 25.44
CA PHE A 554 -5.54 -25.01 24.00
C PHE A 554 -6.94 -25.30 23.42
N GLY A 555 -7.83 -24.32 23.47
CA GLY A 555 -9.08 -24.35 22.74
C GLY A 555 -8.83 -24.62 21.25
N THR A 556 -9.83 -25.15 20.53
CA THR A 556 -9.73 -25.58 19.12
C THR A 556 -9.44 -24.46 18.11
N THR A 557 -9.12 -23.25 18.57
CA THR A 557 -8.97 -22.03 17.78
C THR A 557 -7.64 -21.31 17.97
N TYR A 558 -6.85 -21.61 19.01
CA TYR A 558 -5.57 -20.92 19.25
C TYR A 558 -4.48 -21.55 18.39
N ARG A 559 -3.68 -20.72 17.70
CA ARG A 559 -2.71 -21.20 16.71
C ARG A 559 -1.34 -21.48 17.31
N PHE A 560 -0.74 -20.67 18.21
CA PHE A 560 0.45 -21.09 18.95
C PHE A 560 0.71 -20.34 20.26
N HIS A 561 1.61 -20.86 21.10
CA HIS A 561 2.07 -20.32 22.37
C HIS A 561 3.57 -20.60 22.57
N THR A 562 4.31 -19.66 23.15
CA THR A 562 5.72 -19.84 23.50
C THR A 562 5.88 -19.89 25.02
N ASN A 563 6.40 -21.00 25.55
CA ASN A 563 6.69 -21.12 26.96
C ASN A 563 8.04 -20.44 27.27
N LEU A 564 7.97 -19.31 27.97
CA LEU A 564 9.11 -18.46 28.29
C LEU A 564 10.13 -19.08 29.26
N ASP A 565 9.73 -20.09 30.04
CA ASP A 565 10.63 -20.74 31.00
C ASP A 565 11.46 -21.86 30.35
N THR A 566 10.96 -22.42 29.24
CA THR A 566 11.54 -23.61 28.62
C THR A 566 12.03 -23.40 27.19
N ASP A 567 11.81 -22.21 26.62
CA ASP A 567 12.01 -21.91 25.20
C ASP A 567 11.38 -22.99 24.32
N GLU A 568 10.12 -23.35 24.62
CA GLU A 568 9.35 -24.31 23.82
C GLU A 568 8.18 -23.61 23.14
N LEU A 569 8.12 -23.74 21.82
CA LEU A 569 6.99 -23.29 21.01
C LEU A 569 5.97 -24.42 20.90
N TYR A 570 4.70 -24.11 21.15
CA TYR A 570 3.55 -24.99 21.05
C TYR A 570 2.63 -24.51 19.93
N LEU A 571 2.25 -25.39 18.99
CA LEU A 571 1.40 -25.07 17.84
C LEU A 571 0.20 -26.01 17.79
N TYR A 572 -1.00 -25.45 17.61
CA TYR A 572 -2.16 -26.26 17.27
C TYR A 572 -2.17 -26.49 15.76
N SER A 573 -2.09 -27.75 15.34
CA SER A 573 -2.21 -28.14 13.93
C SER A 573 -2.82 -29.53 13.80
N THR A 574 -3.85 -29.66 12.97
CA THR A 574 -4.49 -30.97 12.69
C THR A 574 -3.59 -31.93 11.91
N THR A 575 -2.48 -31.42 11.37
CA THR A 575 -1.44 -32.17 10.66
C THR A 575 -0.08 -31.91 11.27
N ASP A 576 0.87 -32.81 11.04
CA ASP A 576 2.28 -32.55 11.39
C ASP A 576 2.74 -31.26 10.69
N PRO A 577 3.19 -30.23 11.42
CA PRO A 577 3.60 -28.94 10.85
C PRO A 577 4.97 -28.98 10.13
N THR A 578 5.68 -30.12 10.13
CA THR A 578 6.92 -30.30 9.35
C THR A 578 6.60 -30.42 7.84
N PRO A 579 7.15 -29.62 6.89
CA PRO A 579 8.38 -28.81 6.95
C PRO A 579 8.26 -27.31 6.58
N ASN A 580 7.06 -26.72 6.50
CA ASN A 580 6.87 -25.42 5.80
C ASN A 580 6.72 -24.18 6.68
N ALA A 581 6.77 -24.30 8.01
CA ALA A 581 6.69 -23.14 8.91
C ALA A 581 8.08 -22.51 9.12
N TYR A 582 8.14 -21.18 9.09
CA TYR A 582 9.28 -20.40 9.57
C TYR A 582 8.82 -19.43 10.66
N PHE A 583 9.70 -19.11 11.59
CA PHE A 583 9.37 -18.34 12.79
C PHE A 583 10.14 -17.04 12.77
N GLU A 584 9.54 -16.02 13.34
CA GLU A 584 10.21 -14.78 13.61
C GLU A 584 10.49 -14.66 15.10
N ASP A 585 11.73 -14.30 15.39
CA ASP A 585 12.20 -13.99 16.73
C ASP A 585 11.95 -12.52 17.04
N ALA A 586 11.44 -12.25 18.25
CA ALA A 586 11.30 -10.88 18.74
C ALA A 586 12.64 -10.22 19.06
N ASP A 587 13.68 -10.99 19.42
CA ASP A 587 14.84 -10.44 20.12
C ASP A 587 15.98 -9.97 19.18
N TYR A 588 15.80 -9.98 17.85
CA TYR A 588 16.83 -9.54 16.89
C TYR A 588 16.51 -8.22 16.20
N TYR A 589 17.51 -7.33 16.17
CA TYR A 589 17.44 -6.09 15.43
C TYR A 589 17.62 -6.36 13.93
N ALA A 590 16.66 -5.90 13.12
CA ALA A 590 16.86 -5.77 11.68
C ALA A 590 17.82 -4.59 11.38
N PHE A 591 17.78 -3.55 12.23
CA PHE A 591 18.62 -2.37 12.12
C PHE A 591 18.80 -1.72 13.50
N GLU A 592 20.03 -1.36 13.86
CA GLU A 592 20.33 -0.67 15.11
C GLU A 592 21.31 0.49 14.88
N LEU A 593 20.94 1.67 15.37
CA LEU A 593 21.81 2.83 15.56
C LEU A 593 21.97 3.11 17.05
N GLY A 594 22.95 2.45 17.68
CA GLY A 594 23.29 2.64 19.09
C GLY A 594 24.54 3.53 19.24
N ASN A 595 24.49 4.61 20.04
CA ASN A 595 25.65 5.48 20.33
C ASN A 595 26.30 6.16 19.10
N HIS A 596 25.50 6.51 18.09
CA HIS A 596 25.96 7.21 16.90
C HIS A 596 25.38 8.63 16.84
N SER A 597 25.93 9.50 15.99
CA SER A 597 25.34 10.81 15.75
C SER A 597 25.65 11.32 14.36
N TYR A 598 24.82 12.24 13.84
CA TYR A 598 24.98 12.81 12.50
C TYR A 598 24.91 11.73 11.41
N VAL A 599 23.86 10.92 11.46
CA VAL A 599 23.61 9.82 10.52
C VAL A 599 22.36 10.14 9.71
N ASP A 600 22.49 10.02 8.39
CA ASP A 600 21.36 10.05 7.47
C ASP A 600 21.03 8.59 7.10
N VAL A 601 19.75 8.23 7.22
CA VAL A 601 19.22 6.91 6.87
C VAL A 601 18.11 7.11 5.87
N HIS A 602 18.24 6.53 4.68
CA HIS A 602 17.22 6.69 3.66
C HIS A 602 17.13 5.51 2.72
N ASP A 603 15.93 5.35 2.15
CA ASP A 603 15.60 4.32 1.14
C ASP A 603 15.90 2.89 1.60
N ILE A 604 15.80 2.63 2.91
CA ILE A 604 15.93 1.29 3.49
C ILE A 604 14.58 0.69 3.85
N GLU A 605 14.51 -0.64 3.77
CA GLU A 605 13.40 -1.43 4.28
C GLU A 605 13.91 -2.40 5.34
N THR A 606 13.32 -2.37 6.54
CA THR A 606 13.59 -3.35 7.61
C THR A 606 12.42 -4.33 7.71
N ARG A 607 12.73 -5.62 7.83
CA ARG A 607 11.73 -6.69 7.93
C ARG A 607 12.02 -7.65 9.08
N TYR A 608 10.97 -8.22 9.68
CA TYR A 608 11.02 -9.34 10.63
C TYR A 608 11.85 -9.13 11.91
N GLY A 609 12.32 -7.91 12.18
CA GLY A 609 13.15 -7.61 13.32
C GLY A 609 13.05 -6.15 13.70
N GLU A 610 13.43 -5.84 14.93
CA GLU A 610 13.25 -4.51 15.50
C GLU A 610 14.15 -3.49 14.77
N THR A 611 13.62 -2.27 14.59
CA THR A 611 14.42 -1.12 14.17
C THR A 611 14.67 -0.26 15.40
N ARG A 612 15.93 -0.06 15.78
CA ARG A 612 16.27 0.62 17.04
C ARG A 612 17.20 1.81 16.85
N MET A 613 16.89 2.89 17.56
CA MET A 613 17.73 4.08 17.72
C MET A 613 17.94 4.31 19.21
N LYS A 614 19.17 4.17 19.67
CA LYS A 614 19.49 4.20 21.09
C LYS A 614 20.71 5.07 21.37
N ASP A 615 20.60 5.93 22.38
CA ASP A 615 21.62 6.89 22.80
C ASP A 615 22.24 7.65 21.60
N THR A 616 21.38 8.11 20.68
CA THR A 616 21.79 8.62 19.36
C THR A 616 21.32 10.05 19.11
N HIS A 617 22.05 10.82 18.30
CA HIS A 617 21.75 12.24 18.09
C HIS A 617 21.86 12.72 16.66
N HIS A 618 21.06 13.71 16.27
CA HIS A 618 21.16 14.34 14.94
C HIS A 618 21.00 13.29 13.83
N ILE A 619 19.88 12.58 13.85
CA ILE A 619 19.59 11.51 12.90
C ILE A 619 18.48 11.98 11.96
N ASN A 620 18.70 11.86 10.65
CA ASN A 620 17.66 12.10 9.66
C ASN A 620 17.25 10.75 9.06
N VAL A 621 15.95 10.51 8.99
CA VAL A 621 15.38 9.27 8.46
C VAL A 621 14.34 9.65 7.43
N TYR A 622 14.53 9.26 6.18
CA TYR A 622 13.61 9.64 5.12
C TYR A 622 13.40 8.55 4.07
N ASN A 623 12.17 8.46 3.54
CA ASN A 623 11.80 7.47 2.52
C ASN A 623 12.04 6.01 2.95
N CYS A 624 12.00 5.73 4.25
CA CYS A 624 12.22 4.38 4.78
C CYS A 624 10.91 3.62 4.99
N ILE A 625 10.98 2.29 4.97
CA ILE A 625 9.93 1.38 5.43
C ILE A 625 10.48 0.61 6.62
N LEU A 626 10.00 0.90 7.82
CA LEU A 626 10.53 0.38 9.07
C LEU A 626 9.55 -0.57 9.73
N GLY A 627 10.08 -1.65 10.30
CA GLY A 627 9.31 -2.56 11.15
C GLY A 627 8.40 -3.52 10.39
N ARG A 628 8.60 -3.67 9.08
CA ARG A 628 7.70 -4.45 8.23
C ARG A 628 7.68 -5.90 8.66
N LYS A 629 6.50 -6.46 8.90
CA LYS A 629 6.36 -7.81 9.46
C LYS A 629 7.08 -8.00 10.80
N SER A 630 7.56 -6.94 11.48
CA SER A 630 8.28 -7.03 12.75
C SER A 630 7.35 -7.21 13.94
N ALA A 631 7.85 -7.80 15.01
CA ALA A 631 7.20 -7.86 16.31
C ALA A 631 7.08 -6.47 16.99
N GLN A 632 8.06 -5.59 16.78
CA GLN A 632 8.04 -4.17 17.16
C GLN A 632 8.57 -3.32 16.01
N GLY A 633 7.98 -2.15 15.78
CA GLY A 633 8.35 -1.34 14.62
C GLY A 633 9.67 -0.62 14.80
N LEU A 634 9.59 0.57 15.37
CA LEU A 634 10.69 1.49 15.61
C LEU A 634 10.79 1.80 17.10
N ILE A 635 11.95 1.55 17.69
CA ILE A 635 12.27 1.84 19.08
C ILE A 635 13.21 3.03 19.14
N ILE A 636 12.87 4.03 19.94
CA ILE A 636 13.71 5.19 20.24
C ILE A 636 13.89 5.30 21.75
N GLU A 637 15.11 5.12 22.24
CA GLU A 637 15.37 5.02 23.69
C GLU A 637 16.61 5.81 24.09
N GLY A 638 16.56 6.51 25.20
CA GLY A 638 17.75 7.11 25.84
C GLY A 638 17.92 6.58 27.26
N ASP A 639 19.04 5.91 27.55
CA ASP A 639 19.30 5.24 28.83
C ASP A 639 19.46 6.21 30.01
N SER A 640 19.90 7.44 29.74
CA SER A 640 20.11 8.45 30.79
C SER A 640 20.09 9.88 30.26
N GLU A 641 20.04 10.89 31.13
CA GLU A 641 20.16 12.30 30.73
C GLU A 641 21.47 12.58 29.96
N ALA A 642 22.54 11.81 30.23
CA ALA A 642 23.83 11.92 29.56
C ALA A 642 23.93 11.08 28.27
N GLU A 643 23.04 10.11 28.13
CA GLU A 643 22.91 9.15 27.02
C GLU A 643 21.47 9.30 26.50
N ASN A 644 21.09 10.54 26.16
CA ASN A 644 19.76 10.81 25.64
C ASN A 644 19.68 10.39 24.17
N THR A 645 18.47 10.30 23.63
CA THR A 645 18.26 10.14 22.19
C THR A 645 17.53 11.35 21.68
N SER A 646 18.16 12.13 20.79
CA SER A 646 17.61 13.44 20.46
C SER A 646 17.96 14.04 19.11
N ASN A 647 17.22 15.08 18.71
CA ASN A 647 17.39 15.75 17.42
C ASN A 647 17.22 14.74 16.26
N ILE A 648 16.11 14.01 16.26
CA ILE A 648 15.82 13.02 15.22
C ILE A 648 14.66 13.52 14.37
N TYR A 649 14.83 13.48 13.05
CA TYR A 649 13.82 13.90 12.09
C TYR A 649 13.44 12.73 11.19
N PHE A 650 12.17 12.34 11.24
CA PHE A 650 11.56 11.37 10.34
C PHE A 650 10.71 12.10 9.31
N ASN A 651 10.96 11.86 8.02
CA ASN A 651 10.18 12.43 6.94
C ASN A 651 9.76 11.36 5.93
N ASN A 652 8.51 11.37 5.48
CA ASN A 652 8.02 10.45 4.45
C ASN A 652 8.39 8.97 4.73
N THR A 653 8.32 8.58 6.00
CA THR A 653 8.71 7.24 6.47
C THR A 653 7.47 6.43 6.81
N VAL A 654 7.46 5.16 6.43
CA VAL A 654 6.40 4.21 6.77
C VAL A 654 6.86 3.33 7.92
N VAL A 655 6.09 3.28 9.00
CA VAL A 655 6.28 2.35 10.12
C VAL A 655 5.08 1.40 10.13
N GLU A 656 5.22 0.24 9.51
CA GLU A 656 4.09 -0.67 9.29
C GLU A 656 4.37 -2.10 9.75
N ALA A 657 3.39 -2.77 10.36
CA ALA A 657 3.53 -4.18 10.69
C ALA A 657 3.13 -5.14 9.55
N LEU A 658 2.50 -4.60 8.49
CA LEU A 658 1.76 -5.33 7.44
C LEU A 658 0.75 -6.36 8.00
N TRP A 659 -0.41 -5.88 8.42
CA TRP A 659 -1.51 -6.78 8.77
C TRP A 659 -2.24 -7.24 7.50
N GLU A 660 -1.87 -8.39 6.94
CA GLU A 660 -2.48 -8.96 5.72
C GLU A 660 -3.62 -9.96 6.03
N GLY A 661 -3.76 -10.40 7.29
CA GLY A 661 -4.69 -11.46 7.69
C GLY A 661 -6.06 -10.93 8.14
N GLY A 662 -7.05 -10.90 7.25
CA GLY A 662 -8.41 -10.40 7.52
C GLY A 662 -9.25 -11.13 8.58
N ASP A 663 -8.70 -12.06 9.38
CA ASP A 663 -9.51 -12.89 10.30
C ASP A 663 -8.79 -13.36 11.58
N LEU A 664 -7.72 -12.68 12.01
CA LEU A 664 -7.04 -13.02 13.27
C LEU A 664 -7.59 -12.17 14.42
N SER A 665 -8.73 -12.59 14.97
CA SER A 665 -9.21 -12.13 16.28
C SER A 665 -8.24 -12.59 17.38
N MET A 666 -7.13 -11.87 17.58
CA MET A 666 -6.17 -12.23 18.62
C MET A 666 -6.39 -11.40 19.87
N ALA A 667 -6.71 -12.12 20.95
CA ALA A 667 -6.83 -11.67 22.32
C ALA A 667 -5.44 -11.39 22.91
N TYR A 668 -5.05 -10.12 23.04
CA TYR A 668 -3.99 -9.72 23.96
C TYR A 668 -4.53 -9.94 25.39
N GLN A 669 -4.16 -11.05 26.00
CA GLN A 669 -4.47 -11.36 27.39
C GLN A 669 -3.20 -11.88 28.08
N GLY A 670 -2.21 -11.00 28.25
CA GLY A 670 -1.04 -11.23 29.10
C GLY A 670 -0.48 -9.89 29.60
N HIS A 671 -0.01 -9.86 30.86
CA HIS A 671 0.25 -8.72 31.74
C HIS A 671 1.11 -7.57 31.19
N GLU A 672 0.68 -6.38 31.61
CA GLU A 672 1.27 -5.04 31.50
C GLU A 672 2.64 -4.86 32.21
N SER A 673 3.39 -5.92 32.54
CA SER A 673 4.63 -5.76 33.31
C SER A 673 5.83 -6.49 32.70
N ASP A 674 6.70 -5.72 32.05
CA ASP A 674 8.14 -5.94 31.91
C ASP A 674 8.71 -6.91 30.86
N THR A 675 7.94 -7.64 30.05
CA THR A 675 8.55 -8.59 29.10
C THR A 675 8.21 -8.36 27.64
N ARG A 676 8.62 -7.22 27.07
CA ARG A 676 8.87 -7.00 25.62
C ARG A 676 7.83 -7.65 24.68
N GLY A 677 6.56 -7.57 25.08
CA GLY A 677 5.44 -8.07 24.30
C GLY A 677 5.22 -7.18 23.10
N CYS A 678 6.04 -7.38 22.07
CA CYS A 678 5.77 -7.27 20.65
C CYS A 678 4.37 -6.73 20.35
N GLU A 679 4.26 -5.46 19.90
CA GLU A 679 3.14 -4.95 19.10
C GLU A 679 3.10 -3.41 18.96
N ASP A 680 4.06 -2.66 19.52
CA ASP A 680 4.14 -1.20 19.32
C ASP A 680 4.76 -0.84 17.97
N GLY A 681 4.15 0.12 17.28
CA GLY A 681 4.69 0.63 16.02
C GLY A 681 5.86 1.56 16.21
N LEU A 682 5.66 2.60 16.99
CA LEU A 682 6.70 3.49 17.47
C LEU A 682 6.73 3.38 18.99
N HIS A 683 7.83 2.89 19.56
CA HIS A 683 8.06 2.85 20.99
C HIS A 683 9.11 3.91 21.36
N MET A 684 8.74 4.88 22.19
CA MET A 684 9.65 5.89 22.72
C MET A 684 9.75 5.77 24.23
N SER A 685 10.98 5.72 24.75
CA SER A 685 11.20 5.60 26.20
C SER A 685 12.48 6.30 26.65
N GLY A 686 12.61 6.45 27.97
CA GLY A 686 13.75 7.11 28.60
C GLY A 686 13.85 8.60 28.26
N PHE A 687 15.08 9.08 28.05
CA PHE A 687 15.40 10.49 27.79
C PHE A 687 15.28 10.88 26.30
N ALA A 688 14.19 10.47 25.63
CA ALA A 688 13.92 10.84 24.23
C ALA A 688 13.50 12.32 24.11
N SER A 689 14.17 13.12 23.28
CA SER A 689 13.91 14.56 23.17
C SER A 689 14.15 15.16 21.79
N ASP A 690 13.49 16.26 21.44
CA ASP A 690 13.68 16.96 20.15
C ASP A 690 13.50 16.01 18.94
N ILE A 691 12.40 15.26 18.91
CA ILE A 691 12.09 14.30 17.84
C ILE A 691 10.89 14.80 17.05
N GLU A 692 11.00 14.75 15.73
CA GLU A 692 9.96 15.20 14.81
C GLU A 692 9.61 14.11 13.79
N PHE A 693 8.31 13.86 13.62
CA PHE A 693 7.74 13.01 12.58
C PHE A 693 6.88 13.89 11.68
N ASP A 694 7.25 13.97 10.40
CA ASP A 694 6.56 14.75 9.38
C ASP A 694 6.19 13.88 8.18
N ARG A 695 4.92 13.90 7.77
CA ARG A 695 4.43 13.14 6.59
C ARG A 695 4.70 11.63 6.68
N CYS A 696 4.73 11.07 7.89
CA CYS A 696 4.95 9.65 8.11
C CYS A 696 3.63 8.87 8.09
N THR A 697 3.70 7.57 7.78
CA THR A 697 2.56 6.65 7.90
C THR A 697 2.86 5.59 8.94
N LEU A 698 2.04 5.49 9.98
CA LEU A 698 2.20 4.51 11.05
C LEU A 698 0.95 3.63 11.09
N SER A 699 1.09 2.32 10.89
CA SER A 699 -0.07 1.43 10.79
C SER A 699 0.19 -0.04 11.08
N GLY A 700 -0.86 -0.82 11.37
CA GLY A 700 -0.73 -2.28 11.44
C GLY A 700 -0.46 -2.87 12.84
N TRP A 701 -0.41 -2.03 13.88
CA TRP A 701 0.12 -2.39 15.19
C TRP A 701 -0.95 -2.87 16.17
N GLY A 702 -0.64 -3.88 16.99
CA GLY A 702 -1.62 -4.61 17.81
C GLY A 702 -1.85 -4.05 19.21
N HIS A 703 -0.85 -3.33 19.74
CA HIS A 703 -0.81 -2.82 21.10
C HIS A 703 -1.00 -1.31 21.06
N SER A 704 -0.01 -0.56 20.59
CA SER A 704 -0.15 0.86 20.25
C SER A 704 0.51 1.18 18.91
N ILE A 705 -0.07 2.06 18.10
CA ILE A 705 0.64 2.54 16.91
C ILE A 705 1.82 3.41 17.34
N ILE A 706 1.59 4.28 18.32
CA ILE A 706 2.61 5.09 18.98
C ILE A 706 2.48 4.88 20.48
N ASN A 707 3.53 4.41 21.12
CA ASN A 707 3.65 4.30 22.56
C ASN A 707 4.83 5.16 23.03
N MET A 708 4.56 6.09 23.94
CA MET A 708 5.58 6.89 24.60
C MET A 708 5.49 6.63 26.10
N LEU A 709 6.45 5.89 26.63
CA LEU A 709 6.50 5.49 28.02
C LEU A 709 7.69 6.16 28.72
N CYS A 710 7.39 7.09 29.62
CA CYS A 710 8.41 7.81 30.39
C CYS A 710 8.21 7.61 31.89
N GLU A 711 9.08 6.79 32.48
CA GLU A 711 9.11 6.55 33.91
C GLU A 711 10.07 7.51 34.61
N ALA A 712 9.64 8.14 35.70
CA ALA A 712 10.46 9.04 36.48
C ALA A 712 11.72 8.31 36.99
N PRO A 713 12.90 8.93 36.90
CA PRO A 713 13.12 10.37 36.75
C PRO A 713 13.21 10.89 35.31
N ASP A 714 12.88 10.07 34.32
CA ASP A 714 13.07 10.40 32.91
C ASP A 714 12.11 11.52 32.49
N LEU A 715 12.47 12.22 31.42
CA LEU A 715 11.66 13.30 30.83
C LEU A 715 11.72 13.16 29.31
N MET A 716 10.55 13.00 28.68
CA MET A 716 10.41 13.16 27.24
C MET A 716 10.02 14.60 26.91
N GLU A 717 10.74 15.23 25.99
CA GLU A 717 10.46 16.63 25.67
C GLU A 717 10.63 17.02 24.21
N ASN A 718 9.87 18.03 23.78
CA ASN A 718 9.94 18.61 22.43
C ASN A 718 9.69 17.58 21.32
N ILE A 719 8.71 16.69 21.52
CA ILE A 719 8.29 15.73 20.50
C ILE A 719 7.21 16.37 19.61
N TYR A 720 7.36 16.29 18.30
CA TYR A 720 6.42 16.85 17.34
C TYR A 720 5.99 15.80 16.31
N ILE A 721 4.70 15.50 16.24
CA ILE A 721 4.13 14.55 15.29
C ILE A 721 3.11 15.29 14.44
N HIS A 722 3.38 15.43 13.14
CA HIS A 722 2.51 16.19 12.26
C HIS A 722 2.47 15.72 10.81
N HIS A 723 1.36 16.03 10.13
CA HIS A 723 1.03 15.54 8.79
C HIS A 723 1.10 14.01 8.66
N CYS A 724 1.01 13.27 9.78
CA CYS A 724 1.15 11.82 9.76
C CYS A 724 -0.20 11.14 9.61
N THR A 725 -0.22 10.01 8.92
CA THR A 725 -1.35 9.08 8.93
C THR A 725 -1.12 8.02 10.00
N ILE A 726 -2.03 7.92 10.97
CA ILE A 726 -1.95 6.99 12.11
C ILE A 726 -3.16 6.07 12.01
N ASN A 727 -2.96 4.88 11.44
CA ASN A 727 -4.06 3.98 11.07
C ASN A 727 -4.01 2.69 11.89
N GLY A 728 -5.03 2.47 12.72
CA GLY A 728 -5.19 1.26 13.49
C GLY A 728 -5.57 0.05 12.63
N VAL A 729 -5.58 -1.12 13.26
CA VAL A 729 -6.08 -2.35 12.66
C VAL A 729 -7.40 -2.71 13.31
N ALA A 730 -8.41 -3.04 12.51
CA ALA A 730 -9.65 -3.56 13.05
C ALA A 730 -9.38 -4.91 13.77
N ASN A 731 -10.00 -5.12 14.93
CA ASN A 731 -9.97 -6.38 15.69
C ASN A 731 -8.65 -6.75 16.38
N VAL A 732 -7.77 -5.78 16.68
CA VAL A 732 -6.68 -6.03 17.65
C VAL A 732 -7.14 -5.69 19.07
N SER A 733 -6.63 -6.44 20.05
CA SER A 733 -7.18 -6.43 21.41
C SER A 733 -6.95 -5.17 22.22
N TYR A 734 -5.82 -4.51 21.99
CA TYR A 734 -5.44 -3.33 22.75
C TYR A 734 -5.34 -2.11 21.84
N GLY A 735 -4.78 -2.26 20.64
CA GLY A 735 -4.83 -1.32 19.51
C GLY A 735 -5.09 0.14 19.84
N LYS A 736 -4.28 0.73 20.70
CA LYS A 736 -4.27 2.16 20.93
C LYS A 736 -3.69 2.85 19.71
N GLY A 737 -4.19 4.05 19.43
CA GLY A 737 -3.60 4.87 18.38
C GLY A 737 -2.32 5.46 18.91
N ILE A 738 -2.48 6.45 19.77
CA ILE A 738 -1.39 7.09 20.50
C ILE A 738 -1.57 6.80 21.99
N ASP A 739 -0.54 6.29 22.64
CA ASP A 739 -0.45 6.13 24.09
C ASP A 739 0.74 6.94 24.61
N ILE A 740 0.49 7.94 25.46
CA ILE A 740 1.55 8.75 26.09
C ILE A 740 1.37 8.70 27.59
N ILE A 741 2.31 8.06 28.27
CA ILE A 741 2.28 7.86 29.71
C ILE A 741 3.61 8.33 30.28
N GLY A 742 3.58 9.28 31.22
CA GLY A 742 4.83 9.69 31.88
C GLY A 742 5.01 11.18 32.13
N GLN A 743 6.25 11.53 32.50
CA GLN A 743 6.68 12.92 32.56
C GLN A 743 7.02 13.43 31.17
N THR A 744 6.19 14.34 30.66
CA THR A 744 6.38 14.94 29.35
C THR A 744 6.47 16.46 29.41
N ASN A 745 7.08 17.07 28.40
CA ASN A 745 7.15 18.52 28.25
C ASN A 745 7.11 18.91 26.76
N ASN A 746 6.22 19.82 26.38
CA ASN A 746 6.14 20.34 25.00
C ASN A 746 5.94 19.24 23.94
N ILE A 747 4.93 18.39 24.13
CA ILE A 747 4.53 17.40 23.13
C ILE A 747 3.50 18.04 22.21
N ARG A 748 3.70 17.97 20.89
CA ARG A 748 2.81 18.56 19.89
C ARG A 748 2.34 17.47 18.92
N ILE A 749 1.02 17.32 18.77
CA ILE A 749 0.39 16.36 17.86
C ILE A 749 -0.54 17.16 16.95
N HIS A 750 -0.05 17.59 15.78
CA HIS A 750 -0.75 18.53 14.91
C HIS A 750 -1.02 18.00 13.50
N TYR A 751 -2.12 18.37 12.85
CA TYR A 751 -2.35 18.06 11.43
C TYR A 751 -2.27 16.57 11.06
N ASN A 752 -2.63 15.67 11.99
CA ASN A 752 -2.61 14.23 11.74
C ASN A 752 -4.00 13.70 11.40
N HIS A 753 -4.04 12.59 10.66
CA HIS A 753 -5.22 11.79 10.40
C HIS A 753 -5.10 10.49 11.18
N ILE A 754 -5.90 10.39 12.25
CA ILE A 754 -5.93 9.26 13.18
C ILE A 754 -7.20 8.48 12.92
N LEU A 755 -7.09 7.26 12.39
CA LEU A 755 -8.24 6.50 11.91
C LEU A 755 -8.20 5.03 12.31
N ASN A 756 -9.39 4.43 12.42
CA ASN A 756 -9.60 2.99 12.66
C ASN A 756 -8.89 2.43 13.89
N VAL A 757 -8.76 3.22 14.95
CA VAL A 757 -8.17 2.78 16.21
C VAL A 757 -9.23 2.00 17.02
N PRO A 758 -9.02 0.71 17.34
CA PRO A 758 -10.02 -0.15 17.98
C PRO A 758 -10.12 0.01 19.51
N VAL A 759 -9.34 0.88 20.14
CA VAL A 759 -9.48 1.18 21.58
C VAL A 759 -9.45 2.68 21.80
N GLN A 760 -8.30 3.32 21.95
CA GLN A 760 -8.30 4.76 22.25
C GLN A 760 -6.97 5.44 21.94
N ASN A 761 -6.99 6.76 21.83
CA ASN A 761 -5.80 7.59 21.96
C ASN A 761 -5.67 8.02 23.43
N GLN A 762 -4.78 7.36 24.19
CA GLN A 762 -4.64 7.51 25.63
C GLN A 762 -3.50 8.46 26.02
N TYR A 763 -3.77 9.32 27.02
CA TYR A 763 -2.79 10.26 27.53
C TYR A 763 -2.84 10.33 29.06
N GLY A 764 -1.76 9.87 29.69
CA GLY A 764 -1.46 9.96 31.12
C GLY A 764 -0.24 10.83 31.39
N CYS A 765 -0.22 12.04 30.82
CA CYS A 765 0.95 12.90 30.74
C CYS A 765 0.60 14.41 30.75
N GLN A 766 1.60 15.30 30.65
CA GLN A 766 1.44 16.75 30.84
C GLN A 766 2.05 17.60 29.71
N ASN A 767 1.63 18.86 29.57
CA ASN A 767 2.16 19.80 28.56
C ASN A 767 2.03 19.28 27.12
N VAL A 768 0.83 18.82 26.75
CA VAL A 768 0.53 18.32 25.40
C VAL A 768 -0.35 19.32 24.65
N ASP A 769 -0.03 19.52 23.38
CA ASP A 769 -0.79 20.34 22.45
C ASP A 769 -1.31 19.48 21.29
N PHE A 770 -2.58 19.09 21.38
CA PHE A 770 -3.28 18.24 20.40
C PHE A 770 -4.24 19.11 19.57
N GLN A 771 -3.81 19.49 18.37
CA GLN A 771 -4.57 20.43 17.54
C GLN A 771 -4.63 20.09 16.06
N PHE A 772 -5.66 20.56 15.36
CA PHE A 772 -5.76 20.42 13.90
C PHE A 772 -5.75 18.97 13.40
N ASN A 773 -6.10 17.99 14.23
CA ASN A 773 -6.16 16.59 13.82
C ASN A 773 -7.56 16.21 13.35
N ILE A 774 -7.62 15.24 12.44
CA ILE A 774 -8.83 14.48 12.10
C ILE A 774 -8.75 13.14 12.82
N VAL A 775 -9.72 12.88 13.68
CA VAL A 775 -9.85 11.64 14.45
C VAL A 775 -11.14 10.95 14.04
N GLU A 776 -11.02 9.85 13.29
CA GLU A 776 -12.14 9.22 12.60
C GLU A 776 -12.27 7.73 12.94
N ASN A 777 -13.51 7.23 12.97
CA ASN A 777 -13.82 5.78 12.96
C ASN A 777 -13.08 5.01 14.07
N GLN A 778 -13.01 5.61 15.26
CA GLN A 778 -12.48 4.92 16.43
C GLN A 778 -13.51 3.88 16.85
N ARG A 779 -13.13 2.61 16.92
CA ARG A 779 -14.07 1.50 17.18
C ARG A 779 -13.77 0.87 18.51
N SER A 780 -14.72 0.16 19.08
CA SER A 780 -14.50 -0.63 20.27
C SER A 780 -13.93 -1.98 19.90
N CYS A 781 -13.01 -2.49 20.71
CA CYS A 781 -12.41 -3.77 20.43
C CYS A 781 -13.38 -4.90 20.77
N SER A 782 -13.74 -5.69 19.75
CA SER A 782 -14.61 -6.86 19.90
C SER A 782 -13.97 -8.00 20.71
N VAL A 783 -12.64 -8.04 20.78
CA VAL A 783 -11.89 -9.16 21.34
C VAL A 783 -11.81 -9.12 22.86
N ARG A 784 -11.79 -7.92 23.46
CA ARG A 784 -11.53 -7.75 24.89
C ARG A 784 -12.75 -7.33 25.72
N ALA A 785 -13.97 -7.57 25.23
CA ALA A 785 -15.25 -7.04 25.70
C ALA A 785 -15.55 -7.02 27.23
N SER A 786 -14.78 -7.70 28.09
CA SER A 786 -14.92 -7.64 29.56
C SER A 786 -14.22 -6.44 30.21
N ASP A 787 -13.23 -5.85 29.55
CA ASP A 787 -12.37 -4.85 30.14
C ASP A 787 -12.79 -3.48 29.66
N ASN A 788 -13.64 -2.81 30.44
CA ASN A 788 -13.65 -1.38 30.73
C ASN A 788 -12.86 -0.39 29.81
N ALA A 789 -11.59 -0.64 29.49
CA ALA A 789 -10.74 0.23 28.67
C ALA A 789 -10.97 0.18 27.14
N ASN A 790 -11.93 -0.58 26.62
CA ASN A 790 -12.01 -0.87 25.17
C ASN A 790 -12.92 0.03 24.33
N ASN A 791 -13.39 1.14 24.86
CA ASN A 791 -14.27 2.02 24.09
C ASN A 791 -13.43 2.81 23.09
N GLY A 792 -13.83 2.78 21.81
CA GLY A 792 -13.27 3.53 20.68
C GLY A 792 -13.22 5.05 20.88
N HIS A 793 -12.46 5.56 21.85
CA HIS A 793 -12.43 6.97 22.21
C HIS A 793 -11.56 7.76 21.23
N GLY A 794 -12.06 8.92 20.79
CA GLY A 794 -11.29 9.90 20.03
C GLY A 794 -10.03 10.32 20.77
N LEU A 795 -10.19 10.79 22.01
CA LEU A 795 -9.10 11.16 22.91
C LEU A 795 -9.48 10.76 24.33
N HIS A 796 -8.58 10.09 25.05
CA HIS A 796 -8.80 9.59 26.41
C HIS A 796 -7.68 10.07 27.35
N LEU A 797 -7.98 11.07 28.18
CA LEU A 797 -7.12 11.55 29.24
C LEU A 797 -7.30 10.65 30.47
N SER A 798 -6.28 9.89 30.83
CA SER A 798 -6.32 8.90 31.90
C SER A 798 -5.26 9.18 32.94
N ALA A 799 -5.68 9.56 34.14
CA ALA A 799 -4.79 9.67 35.29
C ALA A 799 -4.72 8.35 36.09
N LYS A 800 -4.73 7.21 35.39
CA LYS A 800 -4.80 5.87 35.98
C LYS A 800 -3.41 5.22 36.04
N ASP A 801 -3.11 4.59 37.16
CA ASP A 801 -1.98 3.67 37.38
C ASP A 801 -0.57 4.25 37.19
N VAL A 802 -0.45 5.57 37.04
CA VAL A 802 0.84 6.25 36.98
C VAL A 802 0.97 7.34 38.04
N PRO A 803 2.16 7.56 38.60
CA PRO A 803 2.39 8.63 39.57
C PRO A 803 2.36 10.05 38.95
N TYR A 804 1.79 10.20 37.75
CA TYR A 804 1.78 11.43 36.98
C TYR A 804 0.38 12.00 36.84
N GLU A 805 0.31 13.30 37.08
CA GLU A 805 -0.87 14.12 36.87
C GLU A 805 -1.03 14.42 35.37
N VAL A 806 -2.26 14.34 34.86
CA VAL A 806 -2.58 14.84 33.53
C VAL A 806 -2.85 16.34 33.62
N ARG A 807 -1.99 17.18 33.04
CA ARG A 807 -2.22 18.63 33.11
C ARG A 807 -1.64 19.43 31.97
N ASP A 808 -2.10 20.68 31.89
CA ASP A 808 -1.60 21.67 30.94
C ASP A 808 -1.73 21.16 29.50
N PHE A 809 -2.91 20.64 29.18
CA PHE A 809 -3.24 20.00 27.91
C PHE A 809 -4.15 20.91 27.09
N VAL A 810 -3.85 21.10 25.80
CA VAL A 810 -4.70 21.83 24.87
C VAL A 810 -5.25 20.87 23.81
N ILE A 811 -6.57 20.85 23.66
CA ILE A 811 -7.33 20.06 22.69
C ILE A 811 -8.09 21.06 21.83
N GLY A 812 -7.46 21.49 20.72
CA GLY A 812 -7.89 22.65 19.96
C GLY A 812 -8.09 22.38 18.48
N ASN A 813 -9.15 22.90 17.86
CA ASN A 813 -9.25 22.91 16.39
C ASN A 813 -9.24 21.51 15.73
N ASN A 814 -9.71 20.45 16.41
CA ASN A 814 -9.74 19.09 15.86
C ASN A 814 -11.14 18.73 15.33
N ILE A 815 -11.19 17.71 14.47
CA ILE A 815 -12.43 17.07 14.02
C ILE A 815 -12.46 15.64 14.57
N PHE A 816 -13.47 15.34 15.38
CA PHE A 816 -13.77 13.99 15.86
C PHE A 816 -15.03 13.50 15.16
N ILE A 817 -14.93 12.38 14.44
CA ILE A 817 -16.04 11.82 13.67
C ILE A 817 -16.16 10.32 13.88
N ASN A 818 -17.38 9.82 14.08
CA ASN A 818 -17.68 8.39 14.15
C ASN A 818 -16.84 7.63 15.18
N CYS A 819 -16.55 8.24 16.33
CA CYS A 819 -15.90 7.54 17.44
C CYS A 819 -16.97 6.73 18.18
N GLU A 820 -16.82 5.41 18.27
CA GLU A 820 -17.73 4.58 19.05
C GLU A 820 -17.77 5.01 20.52
N GLY A 821 -16.62 5.38 21.10
CA GLY A 821 -16.54 6.04 22.40
C GLY A 821 -16.70 7.56 22.33
N SER A 822 -16.42 8.25 23.42
CA SER A 822 -16.39 9.73 23.47
C SER A 822 -15.40 10.33 22.48
N ALA A 823 -15.71 11.53 21.97
CA ALA A 823 -14.71 12.34 21.25
C ALA A 823 -13.57 12.74 22.20
N VAL A 824 -13.91 13.23 23.39
CA VAL A 824 -12.95 13.51 24.47
C VAL A 824 -13.45 12.87 25.78
N SER A 825 -12.64 11.99 26.35
CA SER A 825 -12.88 11.34 27.63
C SER A 825 -11.82 11.76 28.64
N MET A 826 -12.24 12.06 29.87
CA MET A 826 -11.38 12.38 31.01
C MET A 826 -11.75 11.47 32.17
N TYR A 827 -10.81 10.63 32.58
CA TYR A 827 -11.01 9.65 33.63
C TYR A 827 -9.91 9.74 34.68
N ALA A 828 -10.30 10.09 35.91
CA ALA A 828 -9.42 10.13 37.07
C ALA A 828 -9.78 9.01 38.04
N GLN A 829 -8.88 8.03 38.19
CA GLN A 829 -9.10 6.91 39.11
C GLN A 829 -8.74 7.30 40.54
N SER A 830 -9.49 6.79 41.52
CA SER A 830 -9.23 6.99 42.94
C SER A 830 -8.24 5.96 43.45
N GLY A 831 -7.08 6.36 43.97
CA GLY A 831 -6.22 5.42 44.70
C GLY A 831 -4.81 5.89 44.97
N ASN A 832 -4.20 6.66 44.05
CA ASN A 832 -2.82 7.10 44.17
C ASN A 832 -2.73 8.64 44.26
N ALA A 833 -1.75 9.12 45.02
CA ALA A 833 -1.43 10.53 45.04
C ALA A 833 -0.73 10.87 43.72
N GLY A 834 -1.45 11.50 42.79
CA GLY A 834 -0.98 11.78 41.44
C GLY A 834 -2.08 11.70 40.37
N ASP A 835 -3.20 11.05 40.67
CA ASP A 835 -4.28 10.75 39.73
C ASP A 835 -5.19 11.96 39.40
N ASP A 836 -4.63 13.17 39.27
CA ASP A 836 -5.38 14.40 39.02
C ASP A 836 -5.38 14.76 37.53
N ILE A 837 -6.45 15.41 37.07
CA ILE A 837 -6.56 16.02 35.74
C ILE A 837 -6.77 17.54 35.91
N ARG A 838 -5.83 18.37 35.43
CA ARG A 838 -5.88 19.83 35.67
C ARG A 838 -5.57 20.67 34.44
N ASN A 839 -6.10 21.89 34.40
CA ASN A 839 -5.70 22.91 33.43
C ASN A 839 -5.87 22.46 31.96
N ILE A 840 -6.97 21.78 31.65
CA ILE A 840 -7.25 21.28 30.29
C ILE A 840 -8.06 22.33 29.53
N VAL A 841 -7.69 22.60 28.28
CA VAL A 841 -8.41 23.52 27.39
C VAL A 841 -8.96 22.75 26.19
N VAL A 842 -10.29 22.60 26.12
CA VAL A 842 -11.00 21.98 24.99
C VAL A 842 -11.66 23.10 24.19
N LYS A 843 -11.15 23.42 23.00
CA LYS A 843 -11.62 24.58 22.22
C LYS A 843 -11.76 24.34 20.72
N ASN A 844 -12.72 25.01 20.09
CA ASN A 844 -12.86 25.07 18.63
C ASN A 844 -12.91 23.69 17.94
N ASN A 845 -13.35 22.62 18.63
CA ASN A 845 -13.41 21.28 18.03
C ASN A 845 -14.78 21.04 17.39
N ILE A 846 -14.82 20.19 16.36
CA ILE A 846 -16.04 19.62 15.79
C ILE A 846 -16.11 18.17 16.26
N MET A 847 -17.22 17.77 16.89
CA MET A 847 -17.40 16.42 17.41
C MET A 847 -18.75 15.87 16.96
N THR A 848 -18.79 14.91 16.04
CA THR A 848 -20.05 14.34 15.52
C THR A 848 -19.99 12.83 15.36
N GLY A 849 -21.15 12.16 15.48
CA GLY A 849 -21.23 10.70 15.39
C GLY A 849 -20.44 9.97 16.48
N CYS A 850 -20.04 10.67 17.55
CA CYS A 850 -19.27 10.09 18.64
C CYS A 850 -20.18 9.54 19.75
N GLY A 851 -19.71 8.53 20.47
CA GLY A 851 -20.38 8.02 21.67
C GLY A 851 -21.49 7.01 21.39
N THR A 852 -21.41 6.28 20.27
CA THR A 852 -22.42 5.33 19.83
C THR A 852 -22.32 3.96 20.51
N ALA A 853 -21.19 3.62 21.14
CA ALA A 853 -21.01 2.37 21.88
C ALA A 853 -21.81 2.34 23.19
N PRO A 854 -22.15 1.14 23.68
CA PRO A 854 -22.68 0.96 25.04
C PRO A 854 -21.66 1.39 26.10
N ASP A 855 -22.15 1.90 27.23
CA ASP A 855 -21.32 2.24 28.39
C ASP A 855 -20.47 1.07 28.92
N TRP A 856 -19.35 1.43 29.54
CA TRP A 856 -18.29 0.68 30.24
C TRP A 856 -18.73 -0.58 31.00
N ASN A 857 -19.98 -0.63 31.49
CA ASN A 857 -20.49 -1.76 32.28
C ASN A 857 -21.32 -2.80 31.50
N GLY A 858 -21.37 -2.71 30.16
CA GLY A 858 -22.23 -3.58 29.34
C GLY A 858 -23.73 -3.40 29.65
N ALA A 859 -24.07 -2.37 30.43
CA ALA A 859 -25.43 -1.94 30.60
C ALA A 859 -25.85 -1.27 29.28
N PRO A 860 -27.06 -1.56 28.76
CA PRO A 860 -27.66 -0.77 27.70
C PRO A 860 -28.00 0.61 28.27
N VAL A 861 -26.97 1.43 28.48
CA VAL A 861 -27.12 2.84 28.81
C VAL A 861 -27.10 3.57 27.48
N GLU A 862 -28.11 4.41 27.30
CA GLU A 862 -28.27 5.35 26.20
C GLU A 862 -27.01 6.22 26.12
N THR A 863 -26.09 5.84 25.23
CA THR A 863 -24.90 6.56 24.72
C THR A 863 -23.76 6.85 25.67
N VAL A 864 -22.56 6.58 25.18
CA VAL A 864 -21.34 7.20 25.68
C VAL A 864 -21.38 8.67 25.26
N PRO A 865 -20.99 9.62 26.10
CA PRO A 865 -21.15 11.02 25.76
C PRO A 865 -20.07 11.50 24.82
N THR A 866 -20.33 12.55 24.07
CA THR A 866 -19.33 13.19 23.23
C THR A 866 -18.17 13.78 24.06
N VAL A 867 -18.47 14.24 25.28
CA VAL A 867 -17.50 14.63 26.32
C VAL A 867 -17.79 13.87 27.62
N TYR A 868 -16.80 13.13 28.14
CA TYR A 868 -16.91 12.34 29.39
C TYR A 868 -15.97 12.88 30.48
N GLN A 869 -16.49 13.06 31.70
CA GLN A 869 -15.68 13.40 32.88
C GLN A 869 -16.16 12.60 34.09
N GLU A 870 -15.31 11.69 34.57
CA GLU A 870 -15.57 10.87 35.76
C GLU A 870 -14.40 10.94 36.76
N THR A 871 -14.77 11.15 38.02
CA THR A 871 -13.91 10.88 39.18
C THR A 871 -14.43 9.64 39.89
N ALA A 872 -13.60 8.61 40.05
CA ALA A 872 -13.94 7.52 40.96
C ALA A 872 -14.03 8.05 42.41
N GLU A 873 -14.87 7.43 43.26
CA GLU A 873 -15.08 7.86 44.65
C GLU A 873 -13.75 7.95 45.44
N GLY A 874 -13.17 9.16 45.62
CA GLY A 874 -11.87 9.32 46.27
C GLY A 874 -11.24 10.71 46.18
N SER A 875 -9.92 10.78 46.34
CA SER A 875 -9.12 12.02 46.48
C SER A 875 -8.69 12.68 45.16
N SER A 876 -9.03 12.09 44.02
CA SER A 876 -8.62 12.54 42.69
C SER A 876 -9.42 13.77 42.26
N ILE A 877 -8.75 14.73 41.63
CA ILE A 877 -9.31 16.03 41.30
C ILE A 877 -9.31 16.20 39.78
N ILE A 878 -10.48 16.50 39.21
CA ILE A 878 -10.58 17.07 37.87
C ILE A 878 -10.97 18.53 38.04
N GLU A 879 -10.09 19.46 37.65
CA GLU A 879 -10.33 20.90 37.87
C GLU A 879 -9.69 21.83 36.82
N ASN A 880 -10.23 23.04 36.72
CA ASN A 880 -9.79 24.08 35.80
C ASN A 880 -9.84 23.63 34.34
N ILE A 881 -10.92 22.95 33.98
CA ILE A 881 -11.24 22.56 32.61
C ILE A 881 -11.94 23.73 31.90
N GLN A 882 -11.52 24.03 30.67
CA GLN A 882 -12.02 25.17 29.89
C GLN A 882 -12.60 24.68 28.56
N TYR A 883 -13.93 24.70 28.42
CA TYR A 883 -14.65 24.35 27.20
C TYR A 883 -15.05 25.61 26.43
N ARG A 884 -14.55 25.79 25.20
CA ARG A 884 -14.80 27.03 24.43
C ARG A 884 -15.12 26.77 22.97
N ASN A 885 -16.18 27.37 22.44
CA ASN A 885 -16.45 27.40 21.00
C ASN A 885 -16.47 26.00 20.34
N ASN A 886 -16.82 24.92 21.05
CA ASN A 886 -16.90 23.58 20.44
C ASN A 886 -18.27 23.40 19.75
N LEU A 887 -18.28 22.72 18.61
CA LEU A 887 -19.48 22.25 17.93
C LEU A 887 -19.66 20.76 18.22
N VAL A 888 -20.75 20.42 18.90
CA VAL A 888 -21.04 19.03 19.30
C VAL A 888 -22.33 18.59 18.63
N GLY A 889 -22.21 17.62 17.74
CA GLY A 889 -23.32 16.95 17.06
C GLY A 889 -23.92 15.87 17.93
N VAL A 890 -25.03 16.19 18.59
CA VAL A 890 -25.76 15.27 19.49
C VAL A 890 -26.77 14.40 18.70
N GLY A 891 -26.40 13.98 17.48
CA GLY A 891 -27.33 13.43 16.49
C GLY A 891 -27.84 12.02 16.77
N GLY A 892 -29.10 11.91 17.24
CA GLY A 892 -29.92 10.68 17.26
C GLY A 892 -30.16 10.11 18.67
N ASP A 893 -31.44 10.05 19.09
CA ASP A 893 -32.08 9.39 20.26
C ASP A 893 -31.25 9.04 21.53
N GLY A 894 -30.12 9.67 21.77
CA GLY A 894 -29.19 9.17 22.74
C GLY A 894 -28.02 10.08 23.05
N ALA A 895 -27.34 10.68 22.07
CA ALA A 895 -26.06 11.34 22.31
C ALA A 895 -26.18 12.32 23.50
N SER A 896 -25.22 12.23 24.42
CA SER A 896 -25.28 12.95 25.69
C SER A 896 -23.95 13.62 25.99
N ILE A 897 -23.97 14.55 26.93
CA ILE A 897 -22.76 15.15 27.50
C ILE A 897 -22.73 14.69 28.96
N ILE A 898 -21.63 14.10 29.45
CA ILE A 898 -21.52 13.73 30.87
C ILE A 898 -20.49 14.61 31.55
N TYR A 899 -20.93 15.27 32.62
CA TYR A 899 -20.08 16.08 33.49
C TYR A 899 -20.31 15.65 34.94
N HIS A 900 -19.26 15.15 35.59
CA HIS A 900 -19.29 14.57 36.94
C HIS A 900 -20.41 13.52 37.12
N ASN A 901 -20.47 12.53 36.23
CA ASN A 901 -21.46 11.44 36.23
C ASN A 901 -22.93 11.90 36.10
N VAL A 902 -23.17 13.15 35.66
CA VAL A 902 -24.50 13.66 35.33
C VAL A 902 -24.62 13.77 33.81
N VAL A 903 -25.67 13.15 33.26
CA VAL A 903 -26.00 13.18 31.84
C VAL A 903 -26.81 14.45 31.51
N TYR A 904 -26.37 15.20 30.51
CA TYR A 904 -27.04 16.39 29.98
C TYR A 904 -27.54 16.12 28.56
N SER A 905 -28.77 16.55 28.28
CA SER A 905 -29.44 16.35 26.99
C SER A 905 -29.19 17.46 25.97
N ASP A 906 -28.57 18.57 26.38
CA ASP A 906 -28.24 19.69 25.51
C ASP A 906 -27.04 20.48 26.06
N MET A 907 -26.37 21.22 25.17
CA MET A 907 -25.15 21.98 25.50
C MET A 907 -25.42 23.12 26.50
N ALA A 908 -26.60 23.76 26.45
CA ALA A 908 -26.91 24.87 27.34
C ALA A 908 -27.04 24.43 28.81
N ALA A 909 -27.62 23.24 29.04
CA ALA A 909 -27.72 22.63 30.36
C ALA A 909 -26.33 22.23 30.89
N PHE A 910 -25.47 21.68 30.03
CA PHE A 910 -24.08 21.39 30.36
C PHE A 910 -23.31 22.67 30.76
N GLU A 911 -23.34 23.72 29.94
CA GLU A 911 -22.63 24.97 30.25
C GLU A 911 -23.10 25.58 31.58
N ALA A 912 -24.41 25.56 31.84
CA ALA A 912 -24.97 26.04 33.09
C ALA A 912 -24.48 25.25 34.31
N ALA A 913 -24.26 23.93 34.17
CA ALA A 913 -23.74 23.09 35.22
C ALA A 913 -22.25 23.34 35.49
N VAL A 914 -21.43 23.43 34.43
CA VAL A 914 -20.01 23.77 34.50
C VAL A 914 -19.82 25.12 35.22
N LEU A 915 -20.58 26.14 34.83
CA LEU A 915 -20.52 27.47 35.47
C LEU A 915 -21.01 27.46 36.92
N ALA A 916 -21.91 26.54 37.29
CA ALA A 916 -22.45 26.43 38.65
C ALA A 916 -21.47 25.77 39.64
N ASP A 917 -20.61 24.87 39.18
CA ASP A 917 -19.56 24.27 40.00
C ASP A 917 -18.49 25.29 40.39
N GLY A 918 -18.19 26.22 39.48
CA GLY A 918 -17.27 27.34 39.72
C GLY A 918 -15.79 26.93 39.76
N VAL A 919 -15.50 25.67 39.43
CA VAL A 919 -14.16 25.10 39.25
C VAL A 919 -13.75 25.16 37.77
N ASP A 920 -14.66 24.76 36.89
CA ASP A 920 -14.47 24.71 35.44
C ASP A 920 -15.17 25.88 34.74
N THR A 921 -14.87 26.08 33.46
CA THR A 921 -15.49 27.13 32.64
C THR A 921 -15.99 26.59 31.30
N ALA A 922 -17.18 27.02 30.90
CA ALA A 922 -17.73 26.76 29.57
C ALA A 922 -18.26 28.06 28.96
N ILE A 923 -17.96 28.30 27.69
CA ILE A 923 -18.44 29.48 26.96
C ILE A 923 -18.59 29.18 25.45
N ASN A 924 -19.72 29.60 24.89
CA ASN A 924 -20.01 29.56 23.45
C ASN A 924 -19.93 28.16 22.81
N ASN A 925 -20.16 27.09 23.57
CA ASN A 925 -20.27 25.76 22.98
C ASN A 925 -21.66 25.61 22.34
N VAL A 926 -21.70 24.98 21.18
CA VAL A 926 -22.89 24.88 20.33
C VAL A 926 -23.29 23.43 20.19
N ASP A 927 -24.58 23.16 20.42
CA ASP A 927 -25.22 21.92 20.03
C ASP A 927 -25.67 22.03 18.57
N GLY A 928 -25.14 21.16 17.71
CA GLY A 928 -25.49 21.14 16.30
C GLY A 928 -24.77 20.03 15.59
N ASP A 929 -25.53 19.22 14.84
CA ASP A 929 -24.95 18.20 13.97
C ASP A 929 -24.33 18.88 12.73
N PRO A 930 -23.00 18.91 12.59
CA PRO A 930 -22.37 19.29 11.33
C PRO A 930 -22.79 18.28 10.27
N THR A 931 -23.70 18.66 9.38
CA THR A 931 -23.97 17.86 8.19
C THR A 931 -22.82 18.10 7.22
N PHE A 932 -22.28 17.02 6.66
CA PHE A 932 -21.28 17.07 5.60
C PHE A 932 -21.94 16.70 4.28
N ILE A 933 -21.64 17.46 3.21
CA ILE A 933 -22.19 17.22 1.86
C ILE A 933 -21.38 16.17 1.08
N SER A 934 -20.13 15.96 1.47
CA SER A 934 -19.23 14.87 1.08
C SER A 934 -18.14 14.76 2.15
N ASP A 935 -17.21 13.80 2.03
CA ASP A 935 -16.13 13.60 3.00
C ASP A 935 -15.43 14.92 3.34
N PHE A 936 -15.53 15.31 4.60
CA PHE A 936 -14.97 16.54 5.19
C PHE A 936 -15.43 17.88 4.58
N ILE A 937 -16.43 17.92 3.69
CA ILE A 937 -17.01 19.18 3.21
C ILE A 937 -18.25 19.53 4.06
N LEU A 938 -18.12 20.55 4.92
CA LEU A 938 -19.23 21.04 5.73
C LEU A 938 -20.37 21.60 4.86
N ASP A 939 -21.58 21.12 5.11
CA ASP A 939 -22.78 21.72 4.55
C ASP A 939 -23.08 23.04 5.26
N LEU A 940 -23.05 24.13 4.51
CA LEU A 940 -23.39 25.46 5.00
C LEU A 940 -24.83 25.56 5.53
N ALA A 941 -25.71 24.64 5.13
CA ALA A 941 -27.06 24.54 5.67
C ALA A 941 -27.13 23.81 7.03
N SER A 942 -26.02 23.24 7.52
CA SER A 942 -25.95 22.62 8.84
C SER A 942 -26.33 23.62 9.93
N ALA A 943 -27.11 23.16 10.91
CA ALA A 943 -27.54 23.96 12.05
C ALA A 943 -26.37 24.47 12.92
N GLY A 944 -25.17 23.89 12.79
CA GLY A 944 -23.98 24.31 13.54
C GLY A 944 -23.14 25.41 12.86
N VAL A 945 -23.30 25.62 11.55
CA VAL A 945 -22.45 26.52 10.76
C VAL A 945 -22.93 27.98 10.92
N GLY A 946 -22.03 28.86 11.36
CA GLY A 946 -22.30 30.30 11.59
C GLY A 946 -22.73 30.67 13.02
N ILE A 947 -22.76 29.72 13.95
CA ILE A 947 -23.06 29.95 15.38
C ILE A 947 -21.79 29.85 16.24
N ALA A 948 -20.82 29.01 15.85
CA ALA A 948 -19.53 28.85 16.51
C ALA A 948 -18.40 29.56 15.73
N GLU A 949 -17.38 30.04 16.46
CA GLU A 949 -16.10 30.41 15.84
C GLU A 949 -15.40 29.13 15.36
N ILE A 950 -15.45 28.87 14.05
CA ILE A 950 -14.80 27.70 13.44
C ILE A 950 -13.27 27.91 13.46
N PRO A 951 -12.47 26.88 13.77
CA PRO A 951 -11.01 26.98 13.81
C PRO A 951 -10.39 27.63 12.57
N ASP A 952 -9.38 28.47 12.77
CA ASP A 952 -8.47 28.91 11.71
C ASP A 952 -7.67 27.68 11.21
N LEU A 953 -8.20 26.93 10.26
CA LEU A 953 -7.44 25.96 9.47
C LEU A 953 -6.68 26.75 8.42
N VAL A 954 -5.39 26.99 8.65
CA VAL A 954 -4.56 27.86 7.80
C VAL A 954 -3.93 27.07 6.64
N GLU A 955 -3.76 25.75 6.79
CA GLU A 955 -3.07 24.87 5.83
C GLU A 955 -3.80 23.52 5.74
N ASP A 956 -3.91 22.95 4.54
CA ASP A 956 -4.46 21.61 4.28
C ASP A 956 -3.45 20.49 4.54
N TYR A 957 -3.88 19.25 4.35
CA TYR A 957 -3.07 18.04 4.52
C TYR A 957 -1.87 17.96 3.55
N ALA A 958 -1.88 18.69 2.44
CA ALA A 958 -0.77 18.77 1.49
C ALA A 958 0.25 19.88 1.85
N GLY A 959 -0.11 20.77 2.78
CA GLY A 959 0.65 21.99 3.13
C GLY A 959 0.27 23.18 2.24
N GLU A 960 -0.87 23.13 1.53
CA GLU A 960 -1.41 24.24 0.78
C GLU A 960 -2.31 25.12 1.66
N LEU A 961 -2.16 26.43 1.52
CA LEU A 961 -2.89 27.43 2.32
C LEU A 961 -4.37 27.49 1.88
N ILE A 962 -5.29 26.88 2.64
CA ILE A 962 -6.74 27.00 2.38
C ILE A 962 -7.23 28.39 2.86
N ALA A 963 -7.07 29.38 2.00
CA ALA A 963 -7.67 30.72 2.07
C ALA A 963 -7.17 31.69 3.17
N GLN A 964 -6.52 32.76 2.72
CA GLN A 964 -6.21 33.94 3.54
C GLN A 964 -7.41 34.93 3.57
N GLY A 965 -8.32 34.76 4.53
CA GLY A 965 -9.35 35.75 4.85
C GLY A 965 -8.80 36.88 5.72
N VAL A 966 -8.94 38.13 5.28
CA VAL A 966 -8.38 39.33 5.94
C VAL A 966 -8.89 39.49 7.38
N VAL A 967 -7.97 39.43 8.35
CA VAL A 967 -8.19 39.72 9.78
C VAL A 967 -8.67 41.17 9.98
N GLY A 968 -9.97 41.33 10.21
CA GLY A 968 -10.62 42.57 10.62
C GLY A 968 -11.01 42.53 12.10
N SER A 969 -10.60 43.53 12.88
CA SER A 969 -10.78 43.59 14.33
C SER A 969 -12.26 43.57 14.77
N GLY A 970 -12.71 42.43 15.28
CA GLY A 970 -13.90 42.30 16.13
C GLY A 970 -14.72 41.08 15.77
N TYR A 971 -14.49 39.96 16.48
CA TYR A 971 -15.40 38.81 16.65
C TYR A 971 -16.41 38.62 15.50
N ASP A 972 -15.92 38.10 14.37
CA ASP A 972 -16.72 37.59 13.26
C ASP A 972 -15.87 36.47 12.62
N VAL A 973 -15.99 35.25 13.14
CA VAL A 973 -15.52 34.07 12.41
C VAL A 973 -16.63 33.68 11.45
N GLY A 974 -16.50 34.21 10.24
CA GLY A 974 -17.41 33.99 9.16
C GLY A 974 -16.70 33.36 7.96
N ILE A 975 -17.33 32.29 7.50
CA ILE A 975 -17.48 31.90 6.09
C ILE A 975 -16.38 30.97 5.55
N TYR A 976 -16.61 29.66 5.69
CA TYR A 976 -16.33 28.75 4.58
C TYR A 976 -17.26 29.13 3.42
N ASN A 977 -16.72 29.31 2.22
CA ASN A 977 -17.54 29.45 1.02
C ASN A 977 -18.01 28.06 0.56
N GLN A 978 -19.05 28.02 -0.26
CA GLN A 978 -19.56 26.77 -0.83
C GLN A 978 -18.43 26.05 -1.60
N GLY A 979 -18.11 24.80 -1.22
CA GLY A 979 -17.11 23.96 -1.91
C GLY A 979 -15.70 23.95 -1.31
N THR A 980 -15.49 24.39 -0.06
CA THR A 980 -14.19 24.23 0.61
C THR A 980 -14.03 22.81 1.16
N THR A 981 -13.05 22.09 0.61
CA THR A 981 -12.51 20.85 1.18
C THR A 981 -11.70 21.19 2.44
N ILE A 982 -11.95 20.49 3.55
CA ILE A 982 -11.16 20.60 4.79
C ILE A 982 -9.89 19.76 4.65
#